data_AF-A0A430J6H2-F1
#
_entry.id   AF-A0A430J6H2-F1
#
_cell.length_a   1.000
_cell.length_b   1.000
_cell.length_c   1.000
_cell.angle_alpha   90.00
_cell.angle_beta   90.00
_cell.angle_gamma   90.00
#
_symmetry.space_group_name_H-M   'P 1'
#
loop_
_entity.id
_entity.type
_entity.pdbx_description
1 polymer ?
#
loop_
_entity_poly.entity_id
_entity_poly.type
_entity_poly.pdbx_seq_one_letter_code
_entity_poly.pdbx_strand_id
1 'polypeptide(L)'
;MNPFKTQKGFYKILVMFIVAISIPAITIGYLGIRNSTTHIIRQVDKSSNFLLLEKKLFIEQQMSEIENVMNQIMASDEVWKMFEPNVTYATRSQTMVEVIKYFNKLVGTNKMITSIYLINKEEDYVITDSKYSLNDFYDQDILRIDSRGIFTVLQPRKVIMLNGIQRNLLSTVRTFKDVSSNAAMQIVINMDYRDFLSSLQTSENSKQMDLLIFNDNNQIIVNNTGIEQELLQKQLTMIRNAEGSSLQHTINESTYFLSKTHSDFLGWSVVYEQPFEQVVDSTKLLRNVLIYSLVIVLLLSFVMAYLFSYFLYRPLARLVSDIRKRMNVGKGRDEYTLIDGAVNTLFQENHTLQSQFGLAFPFMKQHSVFELLSGKIWDDEKFHAIVQLLGKSFDMSRFVVGVFDFENRELTDSLIEKVELFFDERFQATLHSSMSERRLVIILNTELQKDDIYELFGELKETLNEADVEITLAISPVFESLDKLFLAYQEALQLLNRKFFIGKNEMIVKETVDVMESNGRFYDKNLEETLLDSIRSQNLEKSMEVVSDLIRMLASQPYSIAYVKYAIFQVCTNIIGALAEVGGRLEEAGIDGPSIWNSVQSADTLAELEQLLIRFICQSMNVTADLKQKQHTELVGKTMEFIQRHYHLDLSLKDVSTNVYLSPGYLSSIFKTETGMTILDYITQVRMEEAVKLIMSSDAKIQDVALAVGYNNTQSFIRLFKKAYKMTPLEYRRKIILT
;
A
#
# COMPACT_ATOMS: atom_id res chain seq x y z
N MET A 1 -3.09 19.82 -30.50
CA MET A 1 -4.48 19.38 -30.27
C MET A 1 -4.79 19.67 -28.80
N ASN A 2 -5.62 20.68 -28.53
CA ASN A 2 -5.83 21.24 -27.18
C ASN A 2 -6.32 20.17 -26.20
N PRO A 3 -5.59 19.86 -25.11
CA PRO A 3 -5.97 18.79 -24.17
C PRO A 3 -7.17 19.16 -23.28
N PHE A 4 -7.78 20.32 -23.47
CA PHE A 4 -8.80 20.88 -22.58
C PHE A 4 -10.26 20.62 -22.99
N LYS A 5 -10.51 19.87 -24.08
CA LYS A 5 -11.89 19.49 -24.42
C LYS A 5 -12.27 18.22 -23.65
N THR A 6 -13.11 18.42 -22.62
CA THR A 6 -13.91 17.44 -21.87
C THR A 6 -13.31 16.85 -20.60
N GLN A 7 -13.04 17.66 -19.56
CA GLN A 7 -12.89 17.10 -18.21
C GLN A 7 -13.70 17.89 -17.18
N LYS A 8 -14.87 17.35 -16.82
CA LYS A 8 -15.81 17.89 -15.83
C LYS A 8 -15.12 18.15 -14.48
N GLY A 9 -14.07 17.40 -14.14
CA GLY A 9 -13.30 17.54 -12.90
C GLY A 9 -12.59 18.90 -12.75
N PHE A 10 -11.97 19.42 -13.81
CA PHE A 10 -11.27 20.71 -13.77
C PHE A 10 -12.21 21.87 -13.43
N TYR A 11 -13.38 21.91 -14.08
CA TYR A 11 -14.40 22.94 -13.82
C TYR A 11 -15.01 22.81 -12.43
N LYS A 12 -15.21 21.58 -11.93
CA LYS A 12 -15.73 21.36 -10.57
C LYS A 12 -14.79 21.91 -9.50
N ILE A 13 -13.49 21.66 -9.64
CA ILE A 13 -12.45 22.20 -8.74
C ILE A 13 -12.38 23.72 -8.85
N LEU A 14 -12.39 24.27 -10.07
CA LEU A 14 -12.36 25.71 -10.31
C LEU A 14 -13.53 26.44 -9.63
N VAL A 15 -14.75 25.93 -9.78
CA VAL A 15 -15.95 26.53 -9.17
C VAL A 15 -15.88 26.51 -7.64
N MET A 16 -15.43 25.40 -7.03
CA MET A 16 -15.25 25.34 -5.57
C MET A 16 -14.29 26.41 -5.06
N PHE A 17 -13.14 26.62 -5.73
CA PHE A 17 -12.18 27.64 -5.32
C PHE A 17 -12.68 29.07 -5.53
N ILE A 18 -13.40 29.34 -6.63
CA ILE A 18 -14.00 30.66 -6.87
C ILE A 18 -14.97 31.02 -5.74
N VAL A 19 -15.83 30.07 -5.33
CA VAL A 19 -16.79 30.30 -4.25
C VAL A 19 -16.09 30.51 -2.90
N ALA A 20 -15.09 29.67 -2.58
CA ALA A 20 -14.37 29.74 -1.30
C ALA A 20 -13.64 31.08 -1.09
N ILE A 21 -13.11 31.69 -2.16
CA ILE A 21 -12.31 32.92 -2.05
C ILE A 21 -13.18 34.18 -2.22
N SER A 22 -14.22 34.13 -3.06
CA SER A 22 -15.04 35.32 -3.35
C SER A 22 -15.91 35.75 -2.16
N ILE A 23 -16.46 34.80 -1.39
CA ILE A 23 -17.37 35.11 -0.27
C ILE A 23 -16.66 35.92 0.85
N PRO A 24 -15.48 35.52 1.36
CA PRO A 24 -14.77 36.30 2.36
C PRO A 24 -14.34 37.69 1.86
N ALA A 25 -13.85 37.79 0.62
CA ALA A 25 -13.38 39.05 0.04
C ALA A 25 -14.50 40.10 -0.04
N ILE A 26 -15.70 39.69 -0.49
CA ILE A 26 -16.88 40.58 -0.57
C ILE A 26 -17.29 41.04 0.84
N THR A 27 -17.24 40.14 1.82
CA THR A 27 -17.63 40.43 3.20
C THR A 27 -16.71 41.46 3.85
N ILE A 28 -15.39 41.30 3.68
CA ILE A 28 -14.38 42.25 4.18
C ILE A 28 -14.53 43.61 3.49
N GLY A 29 -14.73 43.63 2.16
CA GLY A 29 -14.93 44.88 1.40
C GLY A 29 -16.15 45.66 1.88
N TYR A 30 -17.28 44.98 2.10
CA TYR A 30 -18.50 45.59 2.62
C TYR A 30 -18.30 46.22 4.02
N LEU A 31 -17.65 45.49 4.94
CA LEU A 31 -17.35 45.99 6.28
C LEU A 31 -16.42 47.20 6.25
N GLY A 32 -15.39 47.18 5.39
CA GLY A 32 -14.44 48.27 5.25
C GLY A 32 -15.08 49.58 4.79
N ILE A 33 -15.95 49.51 3.77
CA ILE A 33 -16.68 50.68 3.27
C ILE A 33 -17.58 51.27 4.37
N ARG A 34 -18.36 50.42 5.04
CA ARG A 34 -19.29 50.86 6.10
C ARG A 34 -18.55 51.57 7.24
N ASN A 35 -17.44 51.00 7.72
CA ASN A 35 -16.72 51.54 8.85
C ASN A 35 -16.01 52.87 8.51
N SER A 36 -15.47 52.97 7.29
CA SER A 36 -14.80 54.18 6.80
C SER A 36 -15.74 55.38 6.72
N THR A 37 -16.95 55.19 6.16
CA THR A 37 -17.95 56.27 6.06
C THR A 37 -18.34 56.81 7.43
N THR A 38 -18.56 55.95 8.43
CA THR A 38 -18.89 56.38 9.79
C THR A 38 -17.75 57.18 10.44
N HIS A 39 -16.50 56.77 10.22
CA HIS A 39 -15.34 57.44 10.81
C HIS A 39 -15.13 58.85 10.24
N ILE A 40 -15.38 59.04 8.94
CA ILE A 40 -15.22 60.34 8.28
C ILE A 40 -16.30 61.33 8.70
N ILE A 41 -17.56 60.89 8.80
CA ILE A 41 -18.66 61.76 9.26
C ILE A 41 -18.32 62.36 10.64
N ARG A 42 -17.79 61.53 11.56
CA ARG A 42 -17.33 62.00 12.88
C ARG A 42 -16.15 62.98 12.81
N GLN A 43 -15.25 62.82 11.84
CA GLN A 43 -14.09 63.70 11.68
C GLN A 43 -14.50 65.07 11.14
N VAL A 44 -15.43 65.10 10.18
CA VAL A 44 -15.98 66.34 9.61
C VAL A 44 -16.73 67.13 10.68
N ASP A 45 -17.57 66.45 11.48
CA ASP A 45 -18.31 67.07 12.58
C ASP A 45 -17.38 67.79 13.59
N LYS A 46 -16.28 67.14 14.00
CA LYS A 46 -15.25 67.77 14.85
C LYS A 46 -14.59 68.98 14.20
N SER A 47 -14.29 68.90 12.91
CA SER A 47 -13.65 70.00 12.17
C SER A 47 -14.57 71.23 12.07
N SER A 48 -15.86 71.01 11.84
CA SER A 48 -16.86 72.08 11.74
C SER A 48 -17.03 72.84 13.06
N ASN A 49 -17.01 72.12 14.20
CA ASN A 49 -17.05 72.75 15.53
C ASN A 49 -15.85 73.65 15.81
N PHE A 50 -14.64 73.18 15.45
CA PHE A 50 -13.42 73.94 15.67
C PHE A 50 -13.46 75.26 14.90
N LEU A 51 -13.87 75.19 13.62
CA LEU A 51 -13.96 76.36 12.76
C LEU A 51 -15.02 77.36 13.23
N LEU A 52 -16.17 76.90 13.71
CA LEU A 52 -17.18 77.77 14.32
C LEU A 52 -16.68 78.52 15.54
N LEU A 53 -15.96 77.82 16.42
CA LEU A 53 -15.38 78.42 17.61
C LEU A 53 -14.33 79.49 17.24
N GLU A 54 -13.48 79.21 16.25
CA GLU A 54 -12.51 80.16 15.71
C GLU A 54 -13.21 81.44 15.21
N LYS A 55 -14.29 81.31 14.42
CA LYS A 55 -15.03 82.47 13.90
C LYS A 55 -15.76 83.26 14.97
N LYS A 56 -16.36 82.58 15.96
CA LYS A 56 -16.95 83.23 17.14
C LYS A 56 -15.92 84.13 17.83
N LEU A 57 -14.75 83.57 18.17
CA LEU A 57 -13.69 84.31 18.87
C LEU A 57 -13.18 85.50 18.04
N PHE A 58 -13.06 85.34 16.71
CA PHE A 58 -12.66 86.43 15.82
C PHE A 58 -13.67 87.59 15.83
N ILE A 59 -14.98 87.30 15.77
CA ILE A 59 -16.04 88.32 15.83
C ILE A 59 -16.00 89.07 17.18
N GLU A 60 -15.88 88.33 18.28
CA GLU A 60 -15.77 88.92 19.63
C GLU A 60 -14.57 89.85 19.73
N GLN A 61 -13.40 89.43 19.20
CA GLN A 61 -12.21 90.26 19.17
C GLN A 61 -12.41 91.56 18.35
N GLN A 62 -12.96 91.46 17.13
CA GLN A 62 -13.22 92.63 16.29
C GLN A 62 -14.16 93.64 16.95
N MET A 63 -15.24 93.15 17.59
CA MET A 63 -16.18 94.05 18.28
C MET A 63 -15.56 94.69 19.53
N SER A 64 -14.72 93.96 20.26
CA SER A 64 -13.96 94.51 21.39
C SER A 64 -13.00 95.62 20.96
N GLU A 65 -12.34 95.47 19.79
CA GLU A 65 -11.48 96.52 19.23
C GLU A 65 -12.27 97.80 18.89
N ILE A 66 -13.48 97.68 18.33
CA ILE A 66 -14.36 98.82 18.04
C ILE A 66 -14.86 99.49 19.33
N GLU A 67 -15.25 98.71 20.33
CA GLU A 67 -15.62 99.25 21.64
C GLU A 67 -14.46 100.02 22.28
N ASN A 68 -13.23 99.52 22.16
CA ASN A 68 -12.04 100.20 22.64
C ASN A 68 -11.79 101.54 21.92
N VAL A 69 -11.97 101.60 20.60
CA VAL A 69 -11.88 102.88 19.86
C VAL A 69 -12.96 103.86 20.32
N MET A 70 -14.19 103.38 20.53
CA MET A 70 -15.27 104.21 21.06
C MET A 70 -14.95 104.77 22.45
N ASN A 71 -14.38 103.93 23.33
CA ASN A 71 -13.91 104.36 24.65
C ASN A 71 -12.78 105.40 24.55
N GLN A 72 -11.85 105.26 23.60
CA GLN A 72 -10.79 106.25 23.35
C GLN A 72 -11.36 107.61 22.91
N ILE A 73 -12.38 107.60 22.03
CA ILE A 73 -13.05 108.83 21.60
C ILE A 73 -13.76 109.51 22.77
N MET A 74 -14.49 108.75 23.59
CA MET A 74 -15.17 109.27 24.77
C MET A 74 -14.22 109.75 25.88
N ALA A 75 -12.95 109.34 25.86
CA ALA A 75 -11.94 109.78 26.81
C ALA A 75 -11.06 110.92 26.28
N SER A 76 -11.27 111.36 25.04
CA SER A 76 -10.42 112.34 24.37
C SER A 76 -10.79 113.78 24.77
N ASP A 77 -9.78 114.58 25.10
CA ASP A 77 -9.97 115.99 25.46
C ASP A 77 -10.60 116.79 24.31
N GLU A 78 -10.32 116.45 23.05
CA GLU A 78 -10.89 117.10 21.87
C GLU A 78 -12.41 116.96 21.81
N VAL A 79 -12.94 115.79 22.17
CA VAL A 79 -14.39 115.54 22.22
C VAL A 79 -14.99 116.13 23.49
N TRP A 80 -14.31 116.07 24.63
CA TRP A 80 -14.80 116.66 25.88
C TRP A 80 -14.96 118.19 25.81
N LYS A 81 -14.08 118.89 25.10
CA LYS A 81 -14.24 120.34 24.83
C LYS A 81 -15.56 120.68 24.11
N MET A 82 -16.23 119.72 23.50
CA MET A 82 -17.55 119.95 22.90
C MET A 82 -18.66 120.14 23.94
N PHE A 83 -18.47 119.70 25.19
CA PHE A 83 -19.40 119.97 26.30
C PHE A 83 -19.17 121.33 26.96
N GLU A 84 -18.01 121.95 26.78
CA GLU A 84 -17.71 123.25 27.38
C GLU A 84 -18.57 124.37 26.75
N PRO A 85 -19.18 125.24 27.58
CA PRO A 85 -19.93 126.40 27.09
C PRO A 85 -18.97 127.45 26.50
N ASN A 86 -18.97 127.59 25.17
CA ASN A 86 -18.07 128.50 24.47
C ASN A 86 -18.57 129.95 24.44
N VAL A 87 -17.69 130.90 24.78
CA VAL A 87 -17.98 132.35 24.84
C VAL A 87 -18.06 133.01 23.45
N THR A 88 -17.44 132.40 22.42
CA THR A 88 -17.35 132.99 21.07
C THR A 88 -17.57 131.96 19.97
N TYR A 89 -18.24 132.38 18.88
CA TYR A 89 -18.47 131.55 17.68
C TYR A 89 -17.17 131.00 17.08
N ALA A 90 -16.12 131.82 17.02
CA ALA A 90 -14.82 131.43 16.47
C ALA A 90 -14.19 130.24 17.21
N THR A 91 -14.27 130.23 18.55
CA THR A 91 -13.73 129.14 19.38
C THR A 91 -14.49 127.84 19.15
N ARG A 92 -15.83 127.90 19.04
CA ARG A 92 -16.65 126.72 18.76
C ARG A 92 -16.35 126.12 17.39
N SER A 93 -16.20 126.95 16.36
CA SER A 93 -15.80 126.48 15.03
C SER A 93 -14.42 125.82 15.04
N GLN A 94 -13.47 126.36 15.82
CA GLN A 94 -12.14 125.76 15.95
C GLN A 94 -12.19 124.38 16.63
N THR A 95 -12.92 124.23 17.74
CA THR A 95 -13.08 122.93 18.41
C THR A 95 -13.72 121.89 17.48
N MET A 96 -14.75 122.28 16.71
CA MET A 96 -15.38 121.39 15.73
C MET A 96 -14.39 120.90 14.67
N VAL A 97 -13.51 121.78 14.18
CA VAL A 97 -12.45 121.40 13.22
C VAL A 97 -11.43 120.46 13.84
N GLU A 98 -11.08 120.63 15.11
CA GLU A 98 -10.19 119.70 15.84
C GLU A 98 -10.81 118.31 15.98
N VAL A 99 -12.10 118.21 16.32
CA VAL A 99 -12.84 116.93 16.39
C VAL A 99 -12.90 116.24 15.02
N ILE A 100 -13.21 116.99 13.95
CA ILE A 100 -13.22 116.43 12.58
C ILE A 100 -11.84 115.88 12.20
N LYS A 101 -10.76 116.60 12.51
CA LYS A 101 -9.39 116.12 12.26
C LYS A 101 -9.07 114.87 13.07
N TYR A 102 -9.50 114.82 14.33
CA TYR A 102 -9.32 113.64 15.19
C TYR A 102 -10.07 112.41 14.63
N PHE A 103 -11.32 112.57 14.23
CA PHE A 103 -12.10 111.47 13.62
C PHE A 103 -11.48 111.00 12.30
N ASN A 104 -11.08 111.91 11.41
CA ASN A 104 -10.40 111.55 10.17
C ASN A 104 -9.08 110.79 10.41
N LYS A 105 -8.34 111.13 11.48
CA LYS A 105 -7.15 110.37 11.88
C LYS A 105 -7.50 108.95 12.32
N LEU A 106 -8.50 108.78 13.17
CA LEU A 106 -8.93 107.46 13.63
C LEU A 106 -9.43 106.58 12.48
N VAL A 107 -10.28 107.12 11.61
CA VAL A 107 -10.76 106.46 10.38
C VAL A 107 -9.58 106.09 9.47
N GLY A 108 -8.59 106.96 9.32
CA GLY A 108 -7.39 106.67 8.52
C GLY A 108 -6.47 105.60 9.11
N THR A 109 -6.46 105.42 10.43
CA THR A 109 -5.62 104.41 11.11
C THR A 109 -6.30 103.06 11.31
N ASN A 110 -7.63 103.02 11.32
CA ASN A 110 -8.40 101.79 11.52
C ASN A 110 -9.17 101.43 10.25
N LYS A 111 -8.67 100.43 9.51
CA LYS A 111 -9.26 99.97 8.24
C LYS A 111 -10.71 99.49 8.35
N MET A 112 -11.16 99.13 9.55
CA MET A 112 -12.51 98.62 9.78
C MET A 112 -13.56 99.73 9.88
N ILE A 113 -13.13 100.95 10.24
CA ILE A 113 -14.03 102.08 10.49
C ILE A 113 -14.22 102.87 9.19
N THR A 114 -15.46 103.03 8.76
CA THR A 114 -15.85 103.83 7.60
C THR A 114 -16.10 105.29 7.97
N SER A 115 -16.79 105.54 9.08
CA SER A 115 -17.07 106.90 9.55
C SER A 115 -17.40 106.91 11.05
N ILE A 116 -17.21 108.07 11.68
CA ILE A 116 -17.52 108.32 13.09
C ILE A 116 -18.46 109.52 13.14
N TYR A 117 -19.61 109.38 13.81
CA TYR A 117 -20.55 110.48 14.04
C TYR A 117 -20.55 110.87 15.51
N LEU A 118 -20.51 112.17 15.76
CA LEU A 118 -20.81 112.76 17.06
C LEU A 118 -22.10 113.57 16.91
N ILE A 119 -23.16 113.08 17.52
CA ILE A 119 -24.50 113.65 17.43
C ILE A 119 -24.80 114.37 18.73
N ASN A 120 -25.13 115.66 18.64
CA ASN A 120 -25.68 116.43 19.74
C ASN A 120 -27.10 116.84 19.39
N LYS A 121 -28.08 116.19 20.03
CA LYS A 121 -29.51 116.43 19.76
C LYS A 121 -30.02 117.74 20.37
N GLU A 122 -29.38 118.22 21.43
CA GLU A 122 -29.78 119.43 22.15
C GLU A 122 -29.38 120.69 21.38
N GLU A 123 -28.20 120.67 20.75
CA GLU A 123 -27.62 121.80 20.00
C GLU A 123 -27.85 121.70 18.47
N ASP A 124 -28.70 120.77 18.03
CA ASP A 124 -29.08 120.56 16.62
C ASP A 124 -27.89 120.41 15.65
N TYR A 125 -26.93 119.52 15.97
CA TYR A 125 -25.85 119.21 15.02
C TYR A 125 -25.32 117.77 15.05
N VAL A 126 -24.75 117.36 13.91
CA VAL A 126 -23.92 116.16 13.77
C VAL A 126 -22.54 116.55 13.24
N ILE A 127 -21.48 116.01 13.85
CA ILE A 127 -20.10 116.14 13.38
C ILE A 127 -19.65 114.79 12.84
N THR A 128 -19.16 114.80 11.61
CA THR A 128 -18.53 113.64 10.96
C THR A 128 -17.33 114.12 10.13
N ASP A 129 -17.45 114.16 8.81
CA ASP A 129 -16.50 114.82 7.89
C ASP A 129 -16.68 116.33 7.85
N SER A 130 -17.90 116.80 8.14
CA SER A 130 -18.26 118.20 8.33
C SER A 130 -19.30 118.34 9.44
N LYS A 131 -19.76 119.58 9.70
CA LYS A 131 -20.90 119.87 10.57
C LYS A 131 -22.20 119.89 9.74
N TYR A 132 -23.20 119.16 10.20
CA TYR A 132 -24.56 119.13 9.64
C TYR A 132 -25.56 119.56 10.72
N SER A 133 -26.69 120.17 10.33
CA SER A 133 -27.88 120.25 11.19
C SER A 133 -28.53 118.87 11.28
N LEU A 134 -29.35 118.57 12.29
CA LEU A 134 -30.00 117.26 12.38
C LEU A 134 -30.94 117.04 11.18
N ASN A 135 -31.61 118.08 10.69
CA ASN A 135 -32.55 117.99 9.57
C ASN A 135 -31.86 117.78 8.21
N ASP A 136 -30.66 118.33 8.02
CA ASP A 136 -29.91 118.23 6.75
C ASP A 136 -28.95 117.04 6.71
N PHE A 137 -28.81 116.30 7.82
CA PHE A 137 -27.91 115.15 7.88
C PHE A 137 -28.43 114.00 7.00
N TYR A 138 -27.56 113.45 6.16
CA TYR A 138 -27.93 112.43 5.16
C TYR A 138 -28.41 111.11 5.77
N ASP A 139 -28.04 110.85 7.02
CA ASP A 139 -28.39 109.63 7.74
C ASP A 139 -29.43 109.93 8.83
N GLN A 140 -30.70 109.98 8.43
CA GLN A 140 -31.81 110.28 9.33
C GLN A 140 -32.18 109.10 10.25
N ASP A 141 -31.87 107.87 9.85
CA ASP A 141 -32.25 106.66 10.58
C ASP A 141 -31.48 106.56 11.92
N ILE A 142 -30.20 106.95 11.94
CA ILE A 142 -29.38 106.88 13.15
C ILE A 142 -29.86 107.86 14.25
N LEU A 143 -30.49 108.97 13.87
CA LEU A 143 -30.99 109.97 14.80
C LEU A 143 -32.18 109.48 15.64
N ARG A 144 -32.92 108.48 15.14
CA ARG A 144 -34.06 107.86 15.83
C ARG A 144 -33.65 106.83 16.87
N ILE A 145 -32.37 106.48 16.93
CA ILE A 145 -31.86 105.43 17.80
C ILE A 145 -31.48 106.04 19.15
N ASP A 146 -31.97 105.43 20.22
CA ASP A 146 -31.63 105.79 21.59
C ASP A 146 -30.92 104.62 22.27
N SER A 147 -29.59 104.72 22.38
CA SER A 147 -28.82 103.78 23.18
C SER A 147 -28.81 104.28 24.62
N ARG A 148 -29.39 103.50 25.54
CA ARG A 148 -29.44 103.78 26.99
C ARG A 148 -28.06 103.64 27.67
N GLY A 149 -27.00 104.19 27.07
CA GLY A 149 -25.61 104.17 27.57
C GLY A 149 -24.83 102.87 27.34
N ILE A 150 -25.48 101.80 26.87
CA ILE A 150 -24.85 100.50 26.57
C ILE A 150 -24.27 100.54 25.15
N PHE A 151 -23.15 99.84 24.94
CA PHE A 151 -22.61 99.58 23.60
C PHE A 151 -23.60 98.71 22.82
N THR A 152 -24.25 99.29 21.81
CA THR A 152 -25.25 98.59 21.00
C THR A 152 -24.77 98.50 19.57
N VAL A 153 -24.71 97.27 19.05
CA VAL A 153 -24.50 97.02 17.61
C VAL A 153 -25.86 96.93 16.92
N LEU A 154 -26.04 97.74 15.89
CA LEU A 154 -27.27 97.81 15.10
C LEU A 154 -27.24 96.78 13.95
N GLN A 155 -28.42 96.51 13.38
CA GLN A 155 -28.51 95.74 12.15
C GLN A 155 -27.86 96.48 10.97
N PRO A 156 -27.36 95.75 9.96
CA PRO A 156 -26.90 96.36 8.72
C PRO A 156 -27.97 97.27 8.13
N ARG A 157 -27.62 98.54 7.96
CA ARG A 157 -28.54 99.57 7.49
C ARG A 157 -28.01 100.22 6.22
N LYS A 158 -28.89 100.42 5.24
CA LYS A 158 -28.56 101.06 3.97
C LYS A 158 -28.55 102.56 4.16
N VAL A 159 -27.38 103.17 4.01
CA VAL A 159 -27.19 104.62 4.14
C VAL A 159 -26.70 105.18 2.82
N ILE A 160 -27.37 106.21 2.32
CA ILE A 160 -26.94 106.96 1.14
C ILE A 160 -26.02 108.07 1.63
N MET A 161 -24.71 107.92 1.37
CA MET A 161 -23.72 108.92 1.76
C MET A 161 -23.86 110.18 0.90
N LEU A 162 -23.29 111.30 1.33
CA LEU A 162 -23.32 112.59 0.62
C LEU A 162 -22.85 112.55 -0.84
N ASN A 163 -21.92 111.66 -1.15
CA ASN A 163 -21.42 111.44 -2.51
C ASN A 163 -22.37 110.62 -3.40
N GLY A 164 -23.59 110.32 -2.92
CA GLY A 164 -24.58 109.49 -3.59
C GLY A 164 -24.28 107.99 -3.52
N ILE A 165 -23.17 107.58 -2.91
CA ILE A 165 -22.81 106.16 -2.78
C ILE A 165 -23.63 105.55 -1.66
N GLN A 166 -24.47 104.58 -2.02
CA GLN A 166 -25.16 103.75 -1.06
C GLN A 166 -24.18 102.77 -0.43
N ARG A 167 -24.06 102.80 0.90
CA ARG A 167 -23.31 101.82 1.70
C ARG A 167 -24.24 101.04 2.60
N ASN A 168 -23.87 99.80 2.88
CA ASN A 168 -24.53 99.02 3.92
C ASN A 168 -23.63 99.08 5.15
N LEU A 169 -24.08 99.77 6.20
CA LEU A 169 -23.26 100.07 7.37
C LEU A 169 -23.68 99.20 8.55
N LEU A 170 -22.69 98.63 9.23
CA LEU A 170 -22.84 98.06 10.56
C LEU A 170 -22.44 99.14 11.57
N SER A 171 -23.40 99.61 12.35
CA SER A 171 -23.21 100.77 13.21
C SER A 171 -23.22 100.38 14.68
N THR A 172 -22.25 100.88 15.41
CA THR A 172 -22.19 100.77 16.86
C THR A 172 -22.52 102.12 17.46
N VAL A 173 -23.40 102.15 18.46
CA VAL A 173 -23.92 103.40 19.04
C VAL A 173 -23.74 103.38 20.54
N ARG A 174 -23.25 104.48 21.10
CA ARG A 174 -23.20 104.70 22.54
C ARG A 174 -23.47 106.16 22.88
N THR A 175 -24.34 106.36 23.87
CA THR A 175 -24.63 107.67 24.43
C THR A 175 -23.74 107.89 25.66
N PHE A 176 -23.11 109.06 25.75
CA PHE A 176 -22.34 109.49 26.90
C PHE A 176 -22.76 110.90 27.29
N LYS A 177 -22.71 111.20 28.60
CA LYS A 177 -23.26 112.43 29.17
C LYS A 177 -22.21 113.10 30.04
N ASP A 178 -22.16 114.43 29.97
CA ASP A 178 -21.45 115.22 30.96
C ASP A 178 -22.32 115.31 32.23
N VAL A 179 -21.77 114.84 33.34
CA VAL A 179 -22.47 114.81 34.64
C VAL A 179 -22.74 116.24 35.14
N SER A 180 -21.90 117.21 34.76
CA SER A 180 -21.99 118.59 35.27
C SER A 180 -23.04 119.44 34.54
N SER A 181 -23.14 119.32 33.22
CA SER A 181 -24.11 120.05 32.39
C SER A 181 -25.38 119.27 32.07
N ASN A 182 -25.41 117.96 32.36
CA ASN A 182 -26.44 117.01 31.93
C ASN A 182 -26.64 116.91 30.41
N ALA A 183 -25.76 117.54 29.62
CA ALA A 183 -25.76 117.44 28.17
C ALA A 183 -25.35 116.02 27.74
N ALA A 184 -26.04 115.52 26.72
CA ALA A 184 -25.80 114.18 26.17
C ALA A 184 -25.35 114.24 24.71
N MET A 185 -24.30 113.48 24.40
CA MET A 185 -23.88 113.24 23.01
C MET A 185 -23.90 111.76 22.70
N GLN A 186 -24.14 111.43 21.43
CA GLN A 186 -24.09 110.07 20.94
C GLN A 186 -22.91 109.92 19.99
N ILE A 187 -22.09 108.89 20.21
CA ILE A 187 -21.06 108.46 19.25
C ILE A 187 -21.58 107.27 18.47
N VAL A 188 -21.42 107.35 17.16
CA VAL A 188 -21.70 106.26 16.23
C VAL A 188 -20.42 105.92 15.48
N ILE A 189 -19.98 104.67 15.55
CA ILE A 189 -18.91 104.16 14.69
C ILE A 189 -19.54 103.26 13.64
N ASN A 190 -19.37 103.62 12.37
CA ASN A 190 -19.87 102.85 11.24
C ASN A 190 -18.75 102.03 10.62
N MET A 191 -19.04 100.78 10.31
CA MET A 191 -18.19 99.86 9.56
C MET A 191 -18.90 99.46 8.26
N ASP A 192 -18.17 99.21 7.17
CA ASP A 192 -18.79 98.70 5.95
C ASP A 192 -19.12 97.21 6.16
N TYR A 193 -20.39 96.85 5.95
CA TYR A 193 -20.86 95.48 6.11
C TYR A 193 -20.12 94.49 5.21
N ARG A 194 -19.70 94.92 4.00
CA ARG A 194 -18.94 94.05 3.09
C ARG A 194 -17.52 93.82 3.58
N ASP A 195 -16.88 94.86 4.10
CA ASP A 195 -15.53 94.75 4.66
C ASP A 195 -15.55 93.85 5.90
N PHE A 196 -16.55 94.02 6.78
CA PHE A 196 -16.80 93.09 7.89
C PHE A 196 -16.97 91.66 7.42
N LEU A 197 -17.84 91.42 6.44
CA LEU A 197 -18.08 90.07 5.92
C LEU A 197 -16.81 89.45 5.32
N SER A 198 -16.03 90.24 4.59
CA SER A 198 -14.76 89.79 3.99
C SER A 198 -13.72 89.42 5.04
N SER A 199 -13.70 90.11 6.19
CA SER A 199 -12.79 89.80 7.30
C SER A 199 -13.07 88.41 7.91
N LEU A 200 -14.34 88.01 7.99
CA LEU A 200 -14.76 86.69 8.50
C LEU A 200 -14.29 85.53 7.59
N GLN A 201 -14.00 85.81 6.32
CA GLN A 201 -13.62 84.82 5.32
C GLN A 201 -12.11 84.51 5.29
N THR A 202 -11.29 85.18 6.11
CA THR A 202 -9.82 85.08 6.05
C THR A 202 -9.22 83.95 6.90
N SER A 203 -9.43 82.71 6.46
CA SER A 203 -8.59 81.57 6.83
C SER A 203 -8.28 80.79 5.53
N GLU A 204 -7.13 80.11 5.44
CA GLU A 204 -6.64 79.32 4.29
C GLU A 204 -7.59 78.24 3.71
N ASN A 205 -8.84 78.19 4.17
CA ASN A 205 -9.90 77.36 3.64
C ASN A 205 -10.46 77.96 2.34
N SER A 206 -10.23 77.27 1.23
CA SER A 206 -10.67 77.60 -0.13
C SER A 206 -12.18 77.56 -0.38
N LYS A 207 -13.00 77.37 0.65
CA LYS A 207 -14.47 77.33 0.53
C LYS A 207 -15.09 78.50 1.30
N GLN A 208 -15.89 79.30 0.58
CA GLN A 208 -16.81 80.27 1.21
C GLN A 208 -17.64 79.53 2.26
N MET A 209 -17.59 80.01 3.50
CA MET A 209 -18.47 79.49 4.54
C MET A 209 -19.81 80.20 4.45
N ASP A 210 -20.86 79.41 4.36
CA ASP A 210 -22.24 79.85 4.48
C ASP A 210 -22.51 80.10 5.97
N LEU A 211 -22.23 81.33 6.38
CA LEU A 211 -22.42 81.81 7.75
C LEU A 211 -23.75 82.53 7.87
N LEU A 212 -24.47 82.18 8.94
CA LEU A 212 -25.66 82.86 9.40
C LEU A 212 -25.42 83.37 10.83
N ILE A 213 -25.53 84.68 11.04
CA ILE A 213 -25.42 85.30 12.36
C ILE A 213 -26.73 85.98 12.68
N PHE A 214 -27.29 85.72 13.87
CA PHE A 214 -28.48 86.40 14.36
C PHE A 214 -28.34 86.76 15.84
N ASN A 215 -29.02 87.82 16.29
CA ASN A 215 -29.06 88.19 17.70
C ASN A 215 -30.13 87.44 18.50
N ASP A 216 -30.15 87.60 19.82
CA ASP A 216 -31.15 87.01 20.73
C ASP A 216 -32.61 87.36 20.39
N ASN A 217 -32.83 88.46 19.68
CA ASN A 217 -34.14 88.87 19.18
C ASN A 217 -34.52 88.21 17.84
N ASN A 218 -33.77 87.19 17.40
CA ASN A 218 -33.89 86.49 16.12
C ASN A 218 -33.74 87.39 14.89
N GLN A 219 -32.97 88.47 15.02
CA GLN A 219 -32.72 89.36 13.91
C GLN A 219 -31.42 88.97 13.23
N ILE A 220 -31.47 88.83 11.91
CA ILE A 220 -30.34 88.39 11.09
C ILE A 220 -29.36 89.56 10.94
N ILE A 221 -28.12 89.34 11.37
CA ILE A 221 -27.01 90.30 11.28
C ILE A 221 -26.18 89.99 10.05
N VAL A 222 -25.84 88.71 9.85
CA VAL A 222 -25.11 88.26 8.66
C VAL A 222 -25.87 87.13 8.01
N ASN A 223 -26.10 87.25 6.71
CA ASN A 223 -26.54 86.14 5.87
C ASN A 223 -25.63 86.04 4.65
N ASN A 224 -24.77 85.02 4.64
CA ASN A 224 -23.93 84.67 3.51
C ASN A 224 -24.28 83.28 2.93
N THR A 225 -25.44 82.73 3.30
CA THR A 225 -25.87 81.37 2.93
C THR A 225 -26.54 81.30 1.55
N GLY A 226 -26.84 82.46 0.94
CA GLY A 226 -27.62 82.53 -0.31
C GLY A 226 -29.12 82.26 -0.16
N ILE A 227 -29.59 81.92 1.04
CA ILE A 227 -31.00 81.63 1.33
C ILE A 227 -31.80 82.93 1.48
N GLU A 228 -33.01 82.97 0.90
CA GLU A 228 -33.94 84.09 1.01
C GLU A 228 -34.32 84.38 2.48
N GLN A 229 -34.34 85.67 2.86
CA GLN A 229 -34.59 86.11 4.24
C GLN A 229 -35.94 85.62 4.82
N GLU A 230 -36.99 85.50 4.01
CA GLU A 230 -38.32 85.05 4.46
C GLU A 230 -38.35 83.57 4.88
N LEU A 231 -37.60 82.72 4.16
CA LEU A 231 -37.48 81.30 4.49
C LEU A 231 -36.67 81.10 5.76
N LEU A 232 -35.61 81.91 5.91
CA LEU A 232 -34.74 81.92 7.07
C LEU A 232 -35.50 82.28 8.35
N GLN A 233 -36.37 83.30 8.31
CA GLN A 233 -37.14 83.74 9.47
C GLN A 233 -38.10 82.66 10.02
N LYS A 234 -38.70 81.84 9.15
CA LYS A 234 -39.55 80.72 9.58
C LYS A 234 -38.73 79.62 10.27
N GLN A 235 -37.50 79.40 9.83
CA GLN A 235 -36.62 78.31 10.29
C GLN A 235 -35.75 78.68 11.50
N LEU A 236 -35.56 79.97 11.78
CA LEU A 236 -34.86 80.46 12.98
C LEU A 236 -35.46 79.87 14.28
N THR A 237 -36.77 79.58 14.30
CA THR A 237 -37.44 78.94 15.44
C THR A 237 -36.96 77.50 15.71
N MET A 238 -36.63 76.73 14.68
CA MET A 238 -36.08 75.37 14.81
C MET A 238 -34.60 75.39 15.18
N ILE A 239 -33.84 76.33 14.60
CA ILE A 239 -32.41 76.55 14.87
C ILE A 239 -32.18 77.09 16.30
N ARG A 240 -33.19 77.72 16.92
CA ARG A 240 -33.11 78.23 18.30
C ARG A 240 -32.93 77.13 19.34
N ASN A 241 -33.66 76.03 19.22
CA ASN A 241 -33.67 74.94 20.22
C ASN A 241 -32.49 73.97 20.06
N ALA A 242 -31.67 74.19 19.03
CA ALA A 242 -30.46 73.44 18.75
C ALA A 242 -29.28 73.96 19.57
N GLU A 243 -28.60 73.08 20.32
CA GLU A 243 -27.26 73.32 20.86
C GLU A 243 -26.31 72.24 20.35
N GLY A 244 -25.11 72.65 19.89
CA GLY A 244 -24.07 71.76 19.36
C GLY A 244 -24.14 71.49 17.86
N SER A 245 -23.19 70.70 17.35
CA SER A 245 -23.15 70.23 15.96
C SER A 245 -23.75 68.84 15.87
N SER A 246 -24.90 68.70 15.22
CA SER A 246 -25.38 67.38 14.74
C SER A 246 -26.72 67.44 14.01
N LEU A 247 -27.22 68.62 13.64
CA LEU A 247 -28.53 68.70 13.01
C LEU A 247 -28.38 68.48 11.51
N GLN A 248 -28.80 67.30 11.06
CA GLN A 248 -29.09 67.06 9.66
C GLN A 248 -30.43 67.71 9.34
N HIS A 249 -30.41 68.66 8.41
CA HIS A 249 -31.60 69.40 8.00
C HIS A 249 -31.71 69.33 6.48
N THR A 250 -32.87 68.96 5.96
CA THR A 250 -33.08 68.87 4.51
C THR A 250 -33.77 70.13 4.01
N ILE A 251 -33.10 70.89 3.15
CA ILE A 251 -33.64 72.06 2.46
C ILE A 251 -33.68 71.74 0.97
N ASN A 252 -34.85 71.87 0.34
CA ASN A 252 -35.04 71.67 -1.11
C ASN A 252 -34.34 70.39 -1.63
N GLU A 253 -34.65 69.25 -1.01
CA GLU A 253 -34.10 67.91 -1.32
C GLU A 253 -32.60 67.71 -1.03
N SER A 254 -31.88 68.75 -0.64
CA SER A 254 -30.47 68.69 -0.22
C SER A 254 -30.37 68.61 1.30
N THR A 255 -29.64 67.63 1.82
CA THR A 255 -29.39 67.52 3.26
C THR A 255 -28.18 68.37 3.63
N TYR A 256 -28.29 69.15 4.69
CA TYR A 256 -27.27 70.02 5.22
C TYR A 256 -26.92 69.63 6.65
N PHE A 257 -25.68 69.90 7.03
CA PHE A 257 -25.16 69.74 8.38
C PHE A 257 -25.09 71.12 9.03
N LEU A 258 -25.89 71.32 10.07
CA LEU A 258 -25.98 72.59 10.77
C LEU A 258 -25.22 72.51 12.10
N SER A 259 -24.33 73.48 12.30
CA SER A 259 -23.55 73.63 13.53
C SER A 259 -23.77 75.04 14.09
N LYS A 260 -23.96 75.16 15.41
CA LYS A 260 -24.31 76.43 16.07
C LYS A 260 -23.44 76.67 17.30
N THR A 261 -23.06 77.93 17.49
CA THR A 261 -22.43 78.44 18.72
C THR A 261 -23.03 79.78 19.11
N HIS A 262 -23.02 80.11 20.41
CA HIS A 262 -23.60 81.34 20.95
C HIS A 262 -22.54 82.20 21.65
N SER A 263 -22.58 83.52 21.47
CA SER A 263 -21.71 84.51 22.09
C SER A 263 -22.48 85.31 23.14
N ASP A 264 -22.14 85.08 24.40
CA ASP A 264 -22.72 85.82 25.54
C ASP A 264 -22.30 87.30 25.55
N PHE A 265 -21.17 87.65 24.91
CA PHE A 265 -20.66 89.02 24.84
C PHE A 265 -21.52 89.93 23.95
N LEU A 266 -21.98 89.42 22.79
CA LEU A 266 -22.76 90.19 21.81
C LEU A 266 -24.26 89.84 21.80
N GLY A 267 -24.65 88.75 22.46
CA GLY A 267 -25.99 88.15 22.31
C GLY A 267 -26.20 87.61 20.89
N TRP A 268 -25.15 87.12 20.24
CA TRP A 268 -25.17 86.66 18.84
C TRP A 268 -24.98 85.15 18.76
N SER A 269 -25.82 84.49 17.96
CA SER A 269 -25.66 83.09 17.58
C SER A 269 -25.03 83.01 16.19
N VAL A 270 -23.93 82.27 16.07
CA VAL A 270 -23.24 81.98 14.81
C VAL A 270 -23.59 80.56 14.38
N VAL A 271 -24.14 80.45 13.18
CA VAL A 271 -24.54 79.19 12.55
C VAL A 271 -23.72 78.98 11.30
N TYR A 272 -23.18 77.78 11.17
CA TYR A 272 -22.49 77.28 10.00
C TYR A 272 -23.31 76.17 9.36
N GLU A 273 -23.57 76.33 8.07
CA GLU A 273 -24.30 75.37 7.26
C GLU A 273 -23.37 74.75 6.20
N GLN A 274 -23.37 73.42 6.10
CA GLN A 274 -22.57 72.70 5.10
C GLN A 274 -23.42 71.64 4.38
N PRO A 275 -23.43 71.58 3.03
CA PRO A 275 -24.15 70.52 2.32
C PRO A 275 -23.57 69.14 2.64
N PHE A 276 -24.44 68.18 2.98
CA PHE A 276 -24.07 66.78 3.23
C PHE A 276 -23.41 66.13 2.02
N GLU A 277 -23.82 66.49 0.80
CA GLU A 277 -23.17 66.01 -0.43
C GLU A 277 -21.69 66.41 -0.49
N GLN A 278 -21.32 67.60 -0.03
CA GLN A 278 -19.91 67.99 0.01
C GLN A 278 -19.11 67.16 1.04
N VAL A 279 -19.74 66.77 2.15
CA VAL A 279 -19.15 65.87 3.16
C VAL A 279 -18.93 64.48 2.59
N VAL A 280 -19.94 63.96 1.87
CA VAL A 280 -19.88 62.64 1.21
C VAL A 280 -18.93 62.65 0.02
N ASP A 281 -18.81 63.76 -0.71
CA ASP A 281 -17.96 63.87 -1.88
C ASP A 281 -16.48 63.81 -1.54
N SER A 282 -16.08 64.38 -0.39
CA SER A 282 -14.75 64.18 0.19
C SER A 282 -14.43 62.70 0.47
N THR A 283 -15.43 61.81 0.51
CA THR A 283 -15.24 60.37 0.72
C THR A 283 -15.22 59.55 -0.57
N LYS A 284 -15.57 60.13 -1.73
CA LYS A 284 -15.65 59.42 -3.02
C LYS A 284 -14.31 58.79 -3.42
N LEU A 285 -13.19 59.49 -3.23
CA LEU A 285 -11.86 58.96 -3.56
C LEU A 285 -11.54 57.71 -2.75
N LEU A 286 -11.69 57.77 -1.42
CA LEU A 286 -11.39 56.64 -0.55
C LEU A 286 -12.34 55.45 -0.80
N ARG A 287 -13.63 55.72 -1.01
CA ARG A 287 -14.62 54.71 -1.39
C ARG A 287 -14.22 54.03 -2.71
N ASN A 288 -13.82 54.80 -3.72
CA ASN A 288 -13.41 54.26 -5.01
C ASN A 288 -12.11 53.44 -4.88
N VAL A 289 -11.14 53.87 -4.08
CA VAL A 289 -9.94 53.08 -3.77
C VAL A 289 -10.31 51.72 -3.15
N LEU A 290 -11.22 51.70 -2.18
CA LEU A 290 -11.70 50.45 -1.58
C LEU A 290 -12.41 49.56 -2.60
N ILE A 291 -13.28 50.11 -3.45
CA ILE A 291 -13.96 49.37 -4.52
C ILE A 291 -12.97 48.80 -5.54
N TYR A 292 -12.01 49.60 -6.01
CA TYR A 292 -10.99 49.13 -6.95
C TYR A 292 -10.09 48.06 -6.32
N SER A 293 -9.73 48.21 -5.05
CA SER A 293 -8.97 47.18 -4.33
C SER A 293 -9.74 45.85 -4.24
N LEU A 294 -11.05 45.90 -4.00
CA LEU A 294 -11.92 44.71 -3.98
C LEU A 294 -11.97 44.03 -5.37
N VAL A 295 -12.12 44.80 -6.44
CA VAL A 295 -12.13 44.27 -7.82
C VAL A 295 -10.79 43.60 -8.15
N ILE A 296 -9.66 44.23 -7.81
CA ILE A 296 -8.33 43.66 -8.02
C ILE A 296 -8.17 42.33 -7.27
N VAL A 297 -8.59 42.27 -5.99
CA VAL A 297 -8.53 41.05 -5.19
C VAL A 297 -9.38 39.93 -5.82
N LEU A 298 -10.58 40.25 -6.32
CA LEU A 298 -11.43 39.25 -7.00
C LEU A 298 -10.80 38.75 -8.31
N LEU A 299 -10.18 39.63 -9.09
CA LEU A 299 -9.46 39.23 -10.31
C LEU A 299 -8.26 38.33 -10.00
N LEU A 300 -7.44 38.69 -9.01
CA LEU A 300 -6.33 37.86 -8.55
C LEU A 300 -6.81 36.50 -8.01
N SER A 301 -7.94 36.50 -7.31
CA SER A 301 -8.58 35.28 -6.79
C SER A 301 -9.01 34.35 -7.92
N PHE A 302 -9.56 34.90 -9.01
CA PHE A 302 -9.92 34.14 -10.19
C PHE A 302 -8.69 33.53 -10.88
N VAL A 303 -7.62 34.32 -11.04
CA VAL A 303 -6.34 33.83 -11.61
C VAL A 303 -5.74 32.72 -10.74
N MET A 304 -5.73 32.90 -9.41
CA MET A 304 -5.23 31.87 -8.49
C MET A 304 -6.10 30.62 -8.49
N ALA A 305 -7.44 30.74 -8.52
CA ALA A 305 -8.34 29.60 -8.64
C ALA A 305 -8.07 28.81 -9.94
N TYR A 306 -7.79 29.50 -11.04
CA TYR A 306 -7.39 28.88 -12.30
C TYR A 306 -6.04 28.14 -12.19
N LEU A 307 -5.01 28.79 -11.62
CA LEU A 307 -3.70 28.19 -11.42
C LEU A 307 -3.73 26.96 -10.50
N PHE A 308 -4.47 27.02 -9.39
CA PHE A 308 -4.64 25.90 -8.47
C PHE A 308 -5.40 24.74 -9.12
N SER A 309 -6.48 25.03 -9.85
CA SER A 309 -7.18 24.01 -10.62
C SER A 309 -6.24 23.35 -11.63
N TYR A 310 -5.39 24.13 -12.31
CA TYR A 310 -4.38 23.59 -13.21
C TYR A 310 -3.32 22.72 -12.49
N PHE A 311 -2.81 23.18 -11.35
CA PHE A 311 -1.76 22.50 -10.59
C PHE A 311 -2.22 21.16 -10.01
N LEU A 312 -3.42 21.11 -9.42
CA LEU A 312 -3.98 19.88 -8.83
C LEU A 312 -4.47 18.90 -9.91
N TYR A 313 -5.01 19.41 -11.01
CA TYR A 313 -5.61 18.58 -12.04
C TYR A 313 -4.57 17.86 -12.91
N ARG A 314 -3.43 18.50 -13.20
CA ARG A 314 -2.39 17.95 -14.08
C ARG A 314 -1.79 16.61 -13.60
N PRO A 315 -1.35 16.43 -12.34
CA PRO A 315 -0.85 15.14 -11.87
C PRO A 315 -1.94 14.06 -11.87
N LEU A 316 -3.17 14.40 -11.50
CA LEU A 316 -4.32 13.48 -11.55
C LEU A 316 -4.58 13.00 -13.00
N ALA A 317 -4.57 13.93 -13.96
CA ALA A 317 -4.77 13.60 -15.38
C ALA A 317 -3.64 12.72 -15.93
N ARG A 318 -2.38 12.94 -15.51
CA ARG A 318 -1.25 12.06 -15.86
C ARG A 318 -1.47 10.65 -15.33
N LEU A 319 -1.82 10.52 -14.05
CA LEU A 319 -2.07 9.24 -13.39
C LEU A 319 -3.20 8.47 -14.08
N VAL A 320 -4.33 9.13 -14.36
CA VAL A 320 -5.44 8.54 -15.13
C VAL A 320 -5.00 8.15 -16.54
N SER A 321 -4.14 8.95 -17.19
CA SER A 321 -3.63 8.63 -18.53
C SER A 321 -2.69 7.43 -18.54
N ASP A 322 -1.87 7.27 -17.51
CA ASP A 322 -0.93 6.14 -17.37
C ASP A 322 -1.68 4.86 -17.04
N ILE A 323 -2.68 4.92 -16.16
CA ILE A 323 -3.59 3.80 -15.90
C ILE A 323 -4.34 3.42 -17.18
N ARG A 324 -4.87 4.40 -17.92
CA ARG A 324 -5.61 4.13 -19.16
C ARG A 324 -4.73 3.47 -20.23
N LYS A 325 -3.45 3.85 -20.33
CA LYS A 325 -2.47 3.20 -21.22
C LYS A 325 -2.16 1.78 -20.80
N ARG A 326 -1.87 1.55 -19.51
CA ARG A 326 -1.52 0.21 -18.99
C ARG A 326 -2.69 -0.77 -19.06
N MET A 327 -3.90 -0.30 -18.79
CA MET A 327 -5.11 -1.13 -18.75
C MET A 327 -5.86 -1.19 -20.10
N ASN A 328 -5.36 -0.52 -21.14
CA ASN A 328 -5.93 -0.49 -22.49
C ASN A 328 -7.43 -0.13 -22.56
N VAL A 329 -7.90 0.76 -21.68
CA VAL A 329 -9.32 1.11 -21.54
C VAL A 329 -9.69 2.29 -22.45
N GLY A 330 -10.80 2.16 -23.21
CA GLY A 330 -11.29 3.19 -24.13
C GLY A 330 -11.66 4.53 -23.47
N LYS A 331 -11.67 5.62 -24.26
CA LYS A 331 -12.08 6.96 -23.81
C LYS A 331 -13.60 6.99 -23.59
N GLY A 332 -14.04 7.01 -22.33
CA GLY A 332 -15.47 7.14 -22.01
C GLY A 332 -15.86 6.91 -20.55
N ARG A 333 -15.04 6.22 -19.76
CA ARG A 333 -15.29 6.03 -18.31
C ARG A 333 -14.84 7.24 -17.48
N ASP A 334 -15.62 7.55 -16.45
CA ASP A 334 -15.36 8.61 -15.47
C ASP A 334 -14.04 8.35 -14.73
N GLU A 335 -13.26 9.41 -14.47
CA GLU A 335 -11.89 9.30 -13.97
C GLU A 335 -11.82 8.59 -12.60
N TYR A 336 -12.80 8.82 -11.74
CA TYR A 336 -12.88 8.19 -10.41
C TYR A 336 -13.19 6.69 -10.50
N THR A 337 -14.12 6.29 -11.37
CA THR A 337 -14.47 4.88 -11.59
C THR A 337 -13.32 4.07 -12.20
N LEU A 338 -12.44 4.74 -12.96
CA LEU A 338 -11.29 4.12 -13.60
C LEU A 338 -10.17 3.85 -12.58
N ILE A 339 -9.99 4.76 -11.62
CA ILE A 339 -9.08 4.57 -10.49
C ILE A 339 -9.57 3.45 -9.59
N ASP A 340 -10.86 3.45 -9.24
CA ASP A 340 -11.46 2.41 -8.37
C ASP A 340 -11.29 1.00 -8.96
N GLY A 341 -11.58 0.84 -10.26
CA GLY A 341 -11.34 -0.43 -10.97
C GLY A 341 -9.86 -0.83 -10.98
N ALA A 342 -8.94 0.10 -11.26
CA ALA A 342 -7.51 -0.19 -11.29
C ALA A 342 -6.95 -0.57 -9.91
N VAL A 343 -7.41 0.08 -8.85
CA VAL A 343 -7.03 -0.24 -7.48
C VAL A 343 -7.50 -1.65 -7.12
N ASN A 344 -8.75 -2.00 -7.44
CA ASN A 344 -9.28 -3.35 -7.20
C ASN A 344 -8.53 -4.43 -7.99
N THR A 345 -8.16 -4.15 -9.25
CA THR A 345 -7.32 -5.07 -10.05
C THR A 345 -5.94 -5.25 -9.42
N LEU A 346 -5.30 -4.17 -8.96
CA LEU A 346 -4.01 -4.27 -8.25
C LEU A 346 -4.11 -5.06 -6.95
N PHE A 347 -5.18 -4.90 -6.18
CA PHE A 347 -5.41 -5.71 -4.99
C PHE A 347 -5.62 -7.19 -5.32
N GLN A 348 -6.35 -7.50 -6.40
CA GLN A 348 -6.52 -8.87 -6.90
C GLN A 348 -5.20 -9.47 -7.41
N GLU A 349 -4.41 -8.73 -8.17
CA GLU A 349 -3.07 -9.16 -8.61
C GLU A 349 -2.14 -9.38 -7.42
N ASN A 350 -2.17 -8.51 -6.40
CA ASN A 350 -1.36 -8.69 -5.19
C ASN A 350 -1.76 -9.96 -4.41
N HIS A 351 -3.07 -10.21 -4.25
CA HIS A 351 -3.55 -11.46 -3.66
C HIS A 351 -3.14 -12.69 -4.50
N THR A 352 -3.15 -12.56 -5.83
CA THR A 352 -2.70 -13.61 -6.75
C THR A 352 -1.20 -13.86 -6.62
N LEU A 353 -0.39 -12.81 -6.46
CA LEU A 353 1.05 -12.94 -6.22
C LEU A 353 1.33 -13.58 -4.86
N GLN A 354 0.59 -13.21 -3.81
CA GLN A 354 0.71 -13.86 -2.50
C GLN A 354 0.34 -15.34 -2.55
N SER A 355 -0.72 -15.72 -3.30
CA SER A 355 -1.09 -17.13 -3.45
C SER A 355 -0.09 -17.90 -4.31
N GLN A 356 0.42 -17.31 -5.39
CA GLN A 356 1.50 -17.89 -6.19
C GLN A 356 2.78 -18.05 -5.39
N PHE A 357 3.13 -17.08 -4.53
CA PHE A 357 4.28 -17.18 -3.64
C PHE A 357 4.08 -18.27 -2.60
N GLY A 358 2.88 -18.40 -2.01
CA GLY A 358 2.54 -19.49 -1.09
C GLY A 358 2.66 -20.88 -1.73
N LEU A 359 2.29 -21.02 -3.00
CA LEU A 359 2.46 -22.26 -3.76
C LEU A 359 3.92 -22.52 -4.17
N ALA A 360 4.69 -21.47 -4.48
CA ALA A 360 6.07 -21.59 -4.93
C ALA A 360 7.07 -21.76 -3.77
N PHE A 361 6.76 -21.25 -2.58
CA PHE A 361 7.68 -21.25 -1.44
C PHE A 361 8.11 -22.65 -0.98
N PRO A 362 7.22 -23.66 -0.82
CA PRO A 362 7.62 -25.03 -0.49
C PRO A 362 8.55 -25.63 -1.54
N PHE A 363 8.28 -25.38 -2.82
CA PHE A 363 9.10 -25.86 -3.93
C PHE A 363 10.49 -25.19 -3.94
N MET A 364 10.55 -23.87 -3.68
CA MET A 364 11.82 -23.15 -3.54
C MET A 364 12.62 -23.67 -2.34
N LYS A 365 11.98 -23.89 -1.18
CA LYS A 365 12.61 -24.51 0.02
C LYS A 365 13.22 -25.87 -0.32
N GLN A 366 12.45 -26.75 -0.96
CA GLN A 366 12.91 -28.09 -1.33
C GLN A 366 14.08 -28.03 -2.32
N HIS A 367 13.98 -27.18 -3.35
CA HIS A 367 15.04 -27.00 -4.35
C HIS A 367 16.33 -26.42 -3.73
N SER A 368 16.22 -25.43 -2.84
CA SER A 368 17.37 -24.86 -2.13
C SER A 368 18.10 -25.88 -1.26
N VAL A 369 17.38 -26.73 -0.51
CA VAL A 369 18.01 -27.79 0.29
C VAL A 369 18.65 -28.85 -0.60
N PHE A 370 18.03 -29.23 -1.72
CA PHE A 370 18.63 -30.13 -2.69
C PHE A 370 19.95 -29.57 -3.25
N GLU A 371 19.97 -28.30 -3.61
CA GLU A 371 21.17 -27.62 -4.11
C GLU A 371 22.30 -27.57 -3.05
N LEU A 372 21.96 -27.41 -1.76
CA LEU A 372 22.93 -27.52 -0.64
C LEU A 372 23.50 -28.94 -0.51
N LEU A 373 22.64 -29.96 -0.60
CA LEU A 373 23.01 -31.37 -0.52
C LEU A 373 23.70 -31.89 -1.79
N SER A 374 23.73 -31.10 -2.87
CA SER A 374 24.39 -31.44 -4.14
C SER A 374 25.85 -31.00 -4.22
N GLY A 375 26.34 -30.25 -3.22
CA GLY A 375 27.74 -29.82 -3.14
C GLY A 375 28.11 -28.67 -4.08
N LYS A 376 27.11 -27.94 -4.63
CA LYS A 376 27.42 -26.69 -5.33
C LYS A 376 28.02 -25.68 -4.35
N ILE A 377 29.01 -24.93 -4.81
CA ILE A 377 29.65 -23.89 -4.01
C ILE A 377 28.70 -22.69 -3.94
N TRP A 378 28.22 -22.40 -2.74
CA TRP A 378 27.45 -21.19 -2.46
C TRP A 378 28.40 -20.09 -2.02
N ASP A 379 28.12 -18.84 -2.40
CA ASP A 379 28.68 -17.70 -1.68
C ASP A 379 27.92 -17.54 -0.34
N ASP A 380 28.60 -17.00 0.67
CA ASP A 380 28.02 -16.82 2.01
C ASP A 380 26.76 -15.93 1.96
N GLU A 381 26.66 -15.00 0.99
CA GLU A 381 25.51 -14.11 0.79
C GLU A 381 24.24 -14.85 0.33
N LYS A 382 24.31 -15.73 -0.68
CA LYS A 382 23.14 -16.52 -1.12
C LYS A 382 22.71 -17.52 -0.07
N PHE A 383 23.67 -18.09 0.66
CA PHE A 383 23.38 -19.00 1.75
C PHE A 383 22.62 -18.28 2.87
N HIS A 384 23.13 -17.13 3.33
CA HIS A 384 22.43 -16.29 4.30
C HIS A 384 21.05 -15.85 3.81
N ALA A 385 20.90 -15.48 2.54
CA ALA A 385 19.61 -15.08 1.97
C ALA A 385 18.57 -16.22 2.01
N ILE A 386 18.97 -17.47 1.76
CA ILE A 386 18.07 -18.64 1.84
C ILE A 386 17.75 -18.99 3.28
N VAL A 387 18.74 -19.01 4.16
CA VAL A 387 18.53 -19.25 5.60
C VAL A 387 17.56 -18.22 6.18
N GLN A 388 17.72 -16.95 5.80
CA GLN A 388 16.83 -15.85 6.19
C GLN A 388 15.43 -15.99 5.58
N LEU A 389 15.33 -16.43 4.32
CA LEU A 389 14.05 -16.71 3.65
C LEU A 389 13.31 -17.91 4.27
N LEU A 390 14.04 -18.87 4.85
CA LEU A 390 13.50 -20.02 5.57
C LEU A 390 13.13 -19.70 7.02
N GLY A 391 13.48 -18.51 7.53
CA GLY A 391 13.05 -18.00 8.83
C GLY A 391 13.69 -18.67 10.05
N LYS A 392 14.77 -19.44 9.88
CA LYS A 392 15.47 -20.18 10.95
C LYS A 392 16.91 -19.68 11.10
N SER A 393 17.39 -19.49 12.34
CA SER A 393 18.78 -19.09 12.63
C SER A 393 19.69 -20.33 12.75
N PHE A 394 20.79 -20.38 11.99
CA PHE A 394 21.77 -21.48 11.98
C PHE A 394 23.09 -21.04 12.63
N ASP A 395 23.02 -20.68 13.91
CA ASP A 395 24.12 -20.00 14.60
C ASP A 395 24.99 -20.95 15.47
N MET A 396 24.67 -22.25 15.53
CA MET A 396 25.39 -23.22 16.36
C MET A 396 26.62 -23.79 15.66
N SER A 397 27.58 -24.30 16.44
CA SER A 397 28.89 -24.75 15.97
C SER A 397 28.92 -26.16 15.40
N ARG A 398 27.86 -26.97 15.54
CA ARG A 398 27.82 -28.35 15.04
C ARG A 398 26.58 -28.63 14.21
N PHE A 399 26.74 -29.57 13.29
CA PHE A 399 25.73 -30.04 12.37
C PHE A 399 25.74 -31.56 12.31
N VAL A 400 24.58 -32.13 12.02
CA VAL A 400 24.40 -33.56 11.75
C VAL A 400 23.31 -33.75 10.70
N VAL A 401 23.48 -34.75 9.84
CA VAL A 401 22.50 -35.13 8.82
C VAL A 401 21.90 -36.48 9.18
N GLY A 402 20.58 -36.51 9.37
CA GLY A 402 19.80 -37.74 9.49
C GLY A 402 19.09 -38.04 8.17
N VAL A 403 19.23 -39.25 7.65
CA VAL A 403 18.55 -39.73 6.44
C VAL A 403 17.58 -40.84 6.83
N PHE A 404 16.29 -40.57 6.68
CA PHE A 404 15.20 -41.51 6.91
C PHE A 404 14.74 -42.11 5.59
N ASP A 405 14.71 -43.44 5.52
CA ASP A 405 14.24 -44.22 4.37
C ASP A 405 13.00 -45.01 4.81
N PHE A 406 11.85 -44.69 4.23
CA PHE A 406 10.56 -45.28 4.54
C PHE A 406 10.37 -46.53 3.67
N GLU A 407 10.32 -47.70 4.30
CA GLU A 407 10.45 -48.97 3.58
C GLU A 407 9.13 -49.39 2.90
N ASN A 408 8.03 -49.28 3.64
CA ASN A 408 6.73 -49.82 3.27
C ASN A 408 5.66 -48.73 3.02
N ARG A 409 6.01 -47.45 3.12
CA ARG A 409 5.13 -46.31 2.82
C ARG A 409 5.85 -45.16 2.13
N GLU A 410 5.07 -44.40 1.37
CA GLU A 410 5.51 -43.11 0.83
C GLU A 410 5.44 -42.01 1.90
N LEU A 411 6.30 -41.01 1.73
CA LEU A 411 6.33 -39.80 2.52
C LEU A 411 5.05 -38.99 2.27
N THR A 412 4.26 -38.78 3.31
CA THR A 412 3.04 -37.96 3.24
C THR A 412 3.28 -36.62 3.93
N ASP A 413 2.54 -35.59 3.53
CA ASP A 413 2.62 -34.26 4.15
C ASP A 413 2.36 -34.32 5.66
N SER A 414 1.48 -35.23 6.11
CA SER A 414 1.21 -35.49 7.53
C SER A 414 2.45 -35.96 8.32
N LEU A 415 3.30 -36.79 7.71
CA LEU A 415 4.56 -37.21 8.34
C LEU A 415 5.56 -36.05 8.38
N ILE A 416 5.62 -35.22 7.34
CA ILE A 416 6.48 -34.03 7.31
C ILE A 416 6.04 -33.04 8.40
N GLU A 417 4.73 -32.80 8.56
CA GLU A 417 4.17 -31.93 9.62
C GLU A 417 4.54 -32.44 11.02
N LYS A 418 4.54 -33.76 11.25
CA LYS A 418 4.98 -34.34 12.53
C LYS A 418 6.47 -34.11 12.79
N VAL A 419 7.30 -34.19 11.76
CA VAL A 419 8.74 -33.86 11.86
C VAL A 419 8.93 -32.38 12.16
N GLU A 420 8.20 -31.50 11.46
CA GLU A 420 8.21 -30.06 11.73
C GLU A 420 7.82 -29.76 13.17
N LEU A 421 6.74 -30.36 13.68
CA LEU A 421 6.26 -30.15 15.04
C LEU A 421 7.25 -30.68 16.10
N PHE A 422 7.81 -31.88 15.89
CA PHE A 422 8.79 -32.48 16.80
C PHE A 422 10.04 -31.59 16.97
N PHE A 423 10.55 -31.03 15.87
CA PHE A 423 11.71 -30.16 15.93
C PHE A 423 11.37 -28.74 16.32
N ASP A 424 10.29 -28.12 15.83
CA ASP A 424 9.98 -26.72 16.18
C ASP A 424 9.70 -26.53 17.68
N GLU A 425 9.20 -27.56 18.38
CA GLU A 425 9.04 -27.55 19.84
C GLU A 425 10.38 -27.66 20.62
N ARG A 426 11.44 -28.20 20.01
CA ARG A 426 12.68 -28.59 20.70
C ARG A 426 13.95 -27.88 20.19
N PHE A 427 14.01 -27.57 18.90
CA PHE A 427 15.15 -27.01 18.16
C PHE A 427 14.67 -26.11 17.01
N GLN A 428 14.94 -24.81 17.10
CA GLN A 428 14.56 -23.87 16.03
C GLN A 428 15.44 -23.97 14.78
N ALA A 429 16.62 -24.60 14.86
CA ALA A 429 17.63 -24.63 13.80
C ALA A 429 17.68 -25.98 13.05
N THR A 430 16.57 -26.31 12.37
CA THR A 430 16.41 -27.60 11.67
C THR A 430 15.86 -27.40 10.26
N LEU A 431 16.54 -27.96 9.26
CA LEU A 431 16.02 -28.09 7.90
C LEU A 431 15.62 -29.53 7.65
N HIS A 432 14.52 -29.74 6.94
CA HIS A 432 14.16 -31.03 6.40
C HIS A 432 13.79 -30.86 4.93
N SER A 433 14.00 -31.90 4.13
CA SER A 433 13.57 -31.91 2.74
C SER A 433 13.35 -33.34 2.25
N SER A 434 12.25 -33.53 1.52
CA SER A 434 11.96 -34.78 0.83
C SER A 434 12.86 -34.88 -0.41
N MET A 435 13.70 -35.92 -0.45
CA MET A 435 14.61 -36.20 -1.58
C MET A 435 14.00 -37.16 -2.59
N SER A 436 13.03 -37.97 -2.16
CA SER A 436 12.25 -38.88 -3.00
C SER A 436 10.91 -39.18 -2.30
N GLU A 437 10.03 -39.93 -2.96
CA GLU A 437 8.76 -40.39 -2.37
C GLU A 437 8.94 -41.21 -1.08
N ARG A 438 10.16 -41.64 -0.73
CA ARG A 438 10.43 -42.46 0.48
C ARG A 438 11.59 -41.96 1.31
N ARG A 439 12.22 -40.85 0.95
CA ARG A 439 13.43 -40.37 1.61
C ARG A 439 13.28 -38.98 2.15
N LEU A 440 13.45 -38.86 3.47
CA LEU A 440 13.50 -37.59 4.17
C LEU A 440 14.91 -37.35 4.70
N VAL A 441 15.45 -36.18 4.39
CA VAL A 441 16.74 -35.73 4.93
C VAL A 441 16.47 -34.62 5.93
N ILE A 442 17.13 -34.71 7.08
CA ILE A 442 17.05 -33.74 8.17
C ILE A 442 18.46 -33.25 8.47
N ILE A 443 18.64 -31.94 8.44
CA ILE A 443 19.87 -31.25 8.81
C ILE A 443 19.59 -30.54 10.13
N LEU A 444 20.28 -30.96 11.18
CA LEU A 444 20.15 -30.38 12.51
C LEU A 444 21.41 -29.58 12.83
N ASN A 445 21.24 -28.30 13.20
CA ASN A 445 22.29 -27.45 13.74
C ASN A 445 22.12 -27.37 15.26
N THR A 446 23.10 -27.86 16.00
CA THR A 446 22.95 -28.14 17.44
C THR A 446 24.26 -28.06 18.21
N GLU A 447 24.18 -27.91 19.53
CA GLU A 447 25.32 -28.02 20.47
C GLU A 447 25.32 -29.36 21.24
N LEU A 448 24.34 -30.22 20.96
CA LEU A 448 24.21 -31.53 21.61
C LEU A 448 25.47 -32.40 21.43
N GLN A 449 25.68 -33.30 22.40
CA GLN A 449 26.68 -34.34 22.25
C GLN A 449 26.14 -35.48 21.38
N LYS A 450 27.06 -36.32 20.92
CA LYS A 450 26.77 -37.42 20.00
C LYS A 450 25.69 -38.38 20.53
N ASP A 451 25.74 -38.74 21.81
CA ASP A 451 24.78 -39.68 22.40
C ASP A 451 23.37 -39.06 22.46
N ASP A 452 23.25 -37.78 22.82
CA ASP A 452 21.98 -37.04 22.83
C ASP A 452 21.39 -36.90 21.41
N ILE A 453 22.24 -36.76 20.38
CA ILE A 453 21.81 -36.72 18.98
C ILE A 453 21.19 -38.07 18.60
N TYR A 454 21.80 -39.19 18.97
CA TYR A 454 21.29 -40.52 18.65
C TYR A 454 19.97 -40.81 19.39
N GLU A 455 19.86 -40.41 20.65
CA GLU A 455 18.61 -40.49 21.41
C GLU A 455 17.50 -39.66 20.74
N LEU A 456 17.80 -38.41 20.35
CA LEU A 456 16.84 -37.52 19.67
C LEU A 456 16.32 -38.09 18.35
N PHE A 457 17.22 -38.56 17.48
CA PHE A 457 16.83 -39.17 16.21
C PHE A 457 16.14 -40.53 16.42
N GLY A 458 16.45 -41.24 17.52
CA GLY A 458 15.76 -42.46 17.94
C GLY A 458 14.33 -42.20 18.36
N GLU A 459 14.09 -41.20 19.22
CA GLU A 459 12.75 -40.75 19.61
C GLU A 459 11.94 -40.30 18.40
N LEU A 460 12.57 -39.58 17.46
CA LEU A 460 11.90 -39.17 16.23
C LEU A 460 11.51 -40.40 15.38
N LYS A 461 12.43 -41.35 15.21
CA LYS A 461 12.14 -42.61 14.51
C LYS A 461 10.96 -43.32 15.18
N GLU A 462 10.94 -43.46 16.49
CA GLU A 462 9.83 -44.08 17.24
C GLU A 462 8.50 -43.31 17.09
N THR A 463 8.56 -41.98 17.09
CA THR A 463 7.38 -41.12 16.91
C THR A 463 6.78 -41.26 15.51
N LEU A 464 7.62 -41.47 14.49
CA LEU A 464 7.20 -41.68 13.11
C LEU A 464 6.83 -43.14 12.81
N ASN A 465 7.38 -44.08 13.57
CA ASN A 465 7.12 -45.52 13.47
C ASN A 465 5.78 -45.86 14.12
N GLU A 466 4.69 -45.48 13.43
CA GLU A 466 3.35 -45.99 13.73
C GLU A 466 3.29 -47.51 13.46
N ALA A 467 2.25 -48.21 13.95
CA ALA A 467 2.12 -49.68 13.92
C ALA A 467 2.22 -50.38 12.53
N ASP A 468 2.47 -49.63 11.46
CA ASP A 468 2.54 -50.07 10.06
C ASP A 468 3.62 -49.33 9.23
N VAL A 469 4.56 -48.57 9.83
CA VAL A 469 5.56 -47.79 9.09
C VAL A 469 6.98 -48.18 9.49
N GLU A 470 7.66 -48.98 8.67
CA GLU A 470 9.06 -49.35 8.89
C GLU A 470 10.00 -48.27 8.35
N ILE A 471 10.92 -47.79 9.21
CA ILE A 471 11.83 -46.69 8.86
C ILE A 471 13.27 -47.07 9.18
N THR A 472 14.12 -47.09 8.17
CA THR A 472 15.57 -47.21 8.36
C THR A 472 16.19 -45.83 8.43
N LEU A 473 16.98 -45.57 9.46
CA LEU A 473 17.58 -44.27 9.73
C LEU A 473 19.11 -44.38 9.66
N ALA A 474 19.75 -43.52 8.88
CA ALA A 474 21.21 -43.36 8.90
C ALA A 474 21.60 -41.97 9.40
N ILE A 475 22.54 -41.89 10.34
CA ILE A 475 22.99 -40.62 10.92
C ILE A 475 24.45 -40.38 10.54
N SER A 476 24.74 -39.22 9.95
CA SER A 476 26.11 -38.82 9.63
C SER A 476 26.95 -38.61 10.90
N PRO A 477 28.29 -38.62 10.81
CA PRO A 477 29.13 -38.04 11.84
C PRO A 477 28.79 -36.56 12.07
N VAL A 478 29.05 -36.08 13.28
CA VAL A 478 28.91 -34.67 13.64
C VAL A 478 30.03 -33.86 12.98
N PHE A 479 29.70 -32.71 12.41
CA PHE A 479 30.65 -31.83 11.71
C PHE A 479 30.43 -30.36 12.06
N GLU A 480 31.46 -29.53 11.94
CA GLU A 480 31.45 -28.16 12.50
C GLU A 480 31.23 -27.04 11.45
N SER A 481 31.12 -27.38 10.17
CA SER A 481 31.02 -26.39 9.10
C SER A 481 30.22 -26.90 7.90
N LEU A 482 29.38 -26.03 7.34
CA LEU A 482 28.43 -26.35 6.27
C LEU A 482 29.09 -26.73 4.94
N ASP A 483 30.36 -26.38 4.73
CA ASP A 483 31.16 -26.87 3.61
C ASP A 483 31.26 -28.41 3.58
N LYS A 484 31.18 -29.04 4.75
CA LYS A 484 31.17 -30.51 4.91
C LYS A 484 29.77 -31.12 4.81
N LEU A 485 28.71 -30.32 4.63
CA LEU A 485 27.33 -30.81 4.56
C LEU A 485 27.16 -31.85 3.44
N PHE A 486 27.70 -31.56 2.25
CA PHE A 486 27.68 -32.49 1.13
C PHE A 486 28.35 -33.82 1.50
N LEU A 487 29.53 -33.76 2.11
CA LEU A 487 30.30 -34.93 2.52
C LEU A 487 29.53 -35.73 3.59
N ALA A 488 28.99 -35.06 4.61
CA ALA A 488 28.21 -35.68 5.68
C ALA A 488 26.93 -36.37 5.14
N TYR A 489 26.26 -35.76 4.17
CA TYR A 489 25.12 -36.38 3.49
C TYR A 489 25.53 -37.61 2.67
N GLN A 490 26.64 -37.55 1.92
CA GLN A 490 27.18 -38.71 1.22
C GLN A 490 27.56 -39.84 2.19
N GLU A 491 28.15 -39.52 3.34
CA GLU A 491 28.46 -40.50 4.39
C GLU A 491 27.18 -41.13 4.97
N ALA A 492 26.14 -40.33 5.25
CA ALA A 492 24.85 -40.87 5.71
C ALA A 492 24.20 -41.79 4.66
N LEU A 493 24.29 -41.46 3.37
CA LEU A 493 23.83 -42.35 2.30
C LEU A 493 24.65 -43.65 2.21
N GLN A 494 25.97 -43.58 2.43
CA GLN A 494 26.82 -44.77 2.51
C GLN A 494 26.48 -45.65 3.71
N LEU A 495 26.18 -45.06 4.86
CA LEU A 495 25.67 -45.78 6.03
C LEU A 495 24.31 -46.40 5.75
N LEU A 496 23.40 -45.67 5.09
CA LEU A 496 22.08 -46.20 4.71
C LEU A 496 22.21 -47.42 3.78
N ASN A 497 23.19 -47.44 2.87
CA ASN A 497 23.44 -48.62 2.03
C ASN A 497 23.80 -49.88 2.85
N ARG A 498 24.28 -49.74 4.10
CA ARG A 498 24.54 -50.88 5.00
C ARG A 498 23.26 -51.56 5.47
N LYS A 499 22.08 -50.96 5.26
CA LYS A 499 20.77 -51.61 5.34
C LYS A 499 20.75 -52.96 4.62
N PHE A 500 21.47 -53.07 3.50
CA PHE A 500 21.56 -54.30 2.73
C PHE A 500 22.09 -55.49 3.55
N PHE A 501 22.99 -55.24 4.52
CA PHE A 501 23.57 -56.28 5.37
C PHE A 501 22.93 -56.36 6.76
N ILE A 502 22.53 -55.22 7.33
CA ILE A 502 22.01 -55.11 8.71
C ILE A 502 20.52 -55.48 8.78
N GLY A 503 19.74 -55.11 7.77
CA GLY A 503 18.29 -55.26 7.76
C GLY A 503 17.53 -53.93 7.76
N LYS A 504 16.22 -54.02 7.54
CA LYS A 504 15.27 -52.89 7.50
C LYS A 504 14.86 -52.48 8.92
N ASN A 505 14.35 -51.26 9.07
CA ASN A 505 13.83 -50.71 10.32
C ASN A 505 14.88 -50.52 11.43
N GLU A 506 16.14 -50.29 11.06
CA GLU A 506 17.26 -50.13 12.00
C GLU A 506 17.81 -48.70 12.01
N MET A 507 18.49 -48.33 13.11
CA MET A 507 19.30 -47.10 13.16
C MET A 507 20.76 -47.45 12.88
N ILE A 508 21.33 -46.87 11.82
CA ILE A 508 22.67 -47.15 11.35
C ILE A 508 23.56 -45.92 11.57
N VAL A 509 24.58 -46.09 12.39
CA VAL A 509 25.61 -45.08 12.67
C VAL A 509 26.99 -45.63 12.31
N LYS A 510 27.98 -44.76 12.20
CA LYS A 510 29.34 -45.16 11.79
C LYS A 510 29.96 -46.20 12.73
N GLU A 511 29.64 -46.11 14.02
CA GLU A 511 30.16 -46.98 15.07
C GLU A 511 29.53 -48.37 15.09
N THR A 512 28.34 -48.52 14.49
CA THR A 512 27.66 -49.81 14.34
C THR A 512 28.13 -50.59 13.10
N VAL A 513 29.03 -50.02 12.30
CA VAL A 513 29.49 -50.59 11.03
C VAL A 513 31.00 -50.85 11.08
N ASP A 514 31.41 -52.12 10.98
CA ASP A 514 32.82 -52.46 10.80
C ASP A 514 33.29 -52.03 9.40
N VAL A 515 34.16 -51.02 9.37
CA VAL A 515 34.68 -50.44 8.12
C VAL A 515 35.87 -51.26 7.64
N MET A 516 35.62 -52.19 6.74
CA MET A 516 36.58 -52.51 5.68
C MET A 516 35.82 -52.55 4.36
N GLU A 517 36.47 -52.15 3.27
CA GLU A 517 36.06 -52.43 1.88
C GLU A 517 37.24 -53.17 1.28
N SER A 518 37.04 -54.42 0.83
CA SER A 518 38.07 -55.22 0.19
C SER A 518 37.66 -55.50 -1.25
N ASN A 519 38.59 -55.27 -2.17
CA ASN A 519 38.44 -55.63 -3.58
C ASN A 519 38.74 -57.13 -3.84
N GLY A 520 38.45 -57.99 -2.87
CA GLY A 520 38.62 -59.43 -3.01
C GLY A 520 37.72 -59.97 -4.13
N ARG A 521 38.28 -60.81 -5.01
CA ARG A 521 37.48 -61.58 -5.96
C ARG A 521 36.93 -62.82 -5.25
N PHE A 522 35.63 -62.88 -5.08
CA PHE A 522 34.86 -64.08 -4.80
C PHE A 522 34.75 -64.93 -6.08
N TYR A 523 35.33 -66.14 -6.02
CA TYR A 523 34.98 -67.25 -6.89
C TYR A 523 35.41 -68.55 -6.19
N ASP A 524 34.50 -69.16 -5.44
CA ASP A 524 34.72 -70.50 -4.90
C ASP A 524 34.06 -71.53 -5.82
N LYS A 525 34.87 -72.04 -6.76
CA LYS A 525 34.46 -73.07 -7.69
C LYS A 525 33.95 -74.33 -6.99
N ASN A 526 34.48 -74.64 -5.80
CA ASN A 526 34.08 -75.85 -5.08
C ASN A 526 32.66 -75.70 -4.50
N LEU A 527 32.30 -74.52 -3.99
CA LEU A 527 30.93 -74.25 -3.52
C LEU A 527 29.94 -74.33 -4.68
N GLU A 528 30.30 -73.79 -5.84
CA GLU A 528 29.50 -73.87 -7.06
C GLU A 528 29.30 -75.32 -7.53
N GLU A 529 30.38 -76.12 -7.63
CA GLU A 529 30.32 -77.53 -8.01
C GLU A 529 29.46 -78.33 -7.00
N THR A 530 29.64 -78.08 -5.70
CA THR A 530 28.86 -78.74 -4.64
C THR A 530 27.37 -78.40 -4.75
N LEU A 531 27.03 -77.14 -5.06
CA LEU A 531 25.65 -76.69 -5.24
C LEU A 531 25.00 -77.32 -6.49
N LEU A 532 25.73 -77.39 -7.60
CA LEU A 532 25.25 -78.05 -8.82
C LEU A 532 25.04 -79.54 -8.60
N ASP A 533 25.93 -80.21 -7.89
CA ASP A 533 25.83 -81.63 -7.58
C ASP A 533 24.68 -81.92 -6.61
N SER A 534 24.41 -81.05 -5.62
CA SER A 534 23.26 -81.20 -4.72
C SER A 534 21.93 -81.02 -5.46
N ILE A 535 21.84 -80.08 -6.41
CA ILE A 535 20.68 -79.90 -7.29
C ILE A 535 20.48 -81.15 -8.17
N ARG A 536 21.54 -81.64 -8.82
CA ARG A 536 21.49 -82.83 -9.69
C ARG A 536 21.11 -84.09 -8.92
N SER A 537 21.58 -84.24 -7.69
CA SER A 537 21.28 -85.38 -6.80
C SER A 537 19.97 -85.26 -6.04
N GLN A 538 19.20 -84.17 -6.24
CA GLN A 538 17.92 -83.91 -5.57
C GLN A 538 18.04 -83.79 -4.04
N ASN A 539 19.18 -83.30 -3.54
CA ASN A 539 19.42 -83.10 -2.11
C ASN A 539 19.17 -81.64 -1.71
N LEU A 540 17.93 -81.35 -1.28
CA LEU A 540 17.53 -79.99 -0.91
C LEU A 540 18.25 -79.48 0.35
N GLU A 541 18.39 -80.35 1.36
CA GLU A 541 19.05 -80.01 2.63
C GLU A 541 20.50 -79.57 2.41
N LYS A 542 21.25 -80.33 1.61
CA LYS A 542 22.63 -79.95 1.26
C LYS A 542 22.69 -78.68 0.43
N SER A 543 21.73 -78.47 -0.47
CA SER A 543 21.67 -77.24 -1.28
C SER A 543 21.43 -76.01 -0.41
N MET A 544 20.54 -76.10 0.59
CA MET A 544 20.27 -75.03 1.56
C MET A 544 21.49 -74.74 2.45
N GLU A 545 22.21 -75.77 2.90
CA GLU A 545 23.45 -75.60 3.68
C GLU A 545 24.49 -74.80 2.87
N VAL A 546 24.71 -75.16 1.60
CA VAL A 546 25.64 -74.47 0.70
C VAL A 546 25.23 -73.03 0.45
N VAL A 547 23.92 -72.74 0.29
CA VAL A 547 23.42 -71.36 0.18
C VAL A 547 23.67 -70.58 1.47
N SER A 548 23.39 -71.17 2.63
CA SER A 548 23.62 -70.49 3.91
C SER A 548 25.11 -70.17 4.12
N ASP A 549 26.00 -71.08 3.72
CA ASP A 549 27.44 -70.87 3.79
C ASP A 549 27.91 -69.80 2.79
N LEU A 550 27.36 -69.79 1.57
CA LEU A 550 27.57 -68.74 0.58
C LEU A 550 27.16 -67.36 1.13
N ILE A 551 25.96 -67.26 1.69
CA ILE A 551 25.43 -66.01 2.24
C ILE A 551 26.26 -65.55 3.45
N ARG A 552 26.61 -66.47 4.37
CA ARG A 552 27.51 -66.15 5.50
C ARG A 552 28.88 -65.67 5.02
N MET A 553 29.43 -66.28 3.97
CA MET A 553 30.70 -65.84 3.40
C MET A 553 30.59 -64.43 2.79
N LEU A 554 29.54 -64.18 2.00
CA LEU A 554 29.25 -62.88 1.38
C LEU A 554 28.97 -61.79 2.43
N ALA A 555 28.36 -62.14 3.56
CA ALA A 555 28.12 -61.24 4.70
C ALA A 555 29.40 -60.97 5.51
N SER A 556 30.28 -61.96 5.64
CA SER A 556 31.51 -61.88 6.46
C SER A 556 32.64 -61.09 5.80
N GLN A 557 32.54 -60.86 4.49
CA GLN A 557 33.56 -60.17 3.71
C GLN A 557 33.06 -58.79 3.30
N PRO A 558 33.96 -57.81 3.21
CA PRO A 558 33.59 -56.43 2.93
C PRO A 558 33.37 -56.16 1.41
N TYR A 559 32.45 -56.91 0.81
CA TYR A 559 32.10 -56.78 -0.60
C TYR A 559 31.14 -55.60 -0.83
N SER A 560 31.25 -54.97 -2.00
CA SER A 560 30.24 -53.98 -2.42
C SER A 560 28.90 -54.68 -2.72
N ILE A 561 27.78 -53.98 -2.51
CA ILE A 561 26.44 -54.51 -2.77
C ILE A 561 26.30 -54.97 -4.23
N ALA A 562 26.84 -54.17 -5.16
CA ALA A 562 26.87 -54.50 -6.59
C ALA A 562 27.59 -55.83 -6.85
N TYR A 563 28.69 -56.07 -6.12
CA TYR A 563 29.44 -57.30 -6.22
C TYR A 563 28.67 -58.51 -5.66
N VAL A 564 28.02 -58.36 -4.50
CA VAL A 564 27.18 -59.43 -3.91
C VAL A 564 26.04 -59.79 -4.86
N LYS A 565 25.33 -58.78 -5.39
CA LYS A 565 24.27 -58.99 -6.40
C LYS A 565 24.81 -59.67 -7.65
N TYR A 566 25.97 -59.27 -8.14
CA TYR A 566 26.63 -59.91 -9.28
C TYR A 566 26.98 -61.38 -8.98
N ALA A 567 27.53 -61.68 -7.80
CA ALA A 567 27.88 -63.05 -7.41
C ALA A 567 26.65 -63.96 -7.36
N ILE A 568 25.55 -63.50 -6.74
CA ILE A 568 24.28 -64.25 -6.70
C ILE A 568 23.71 -64.45 -8.11
N PHE A 569 23.74 -63.40 -8.95
CA PHE A 569 23.31 -63.51 -10.34
C PHE A 569 24.15 -64.52 -11.12
N GLN A 570 25.48 -64.51 -10.94
CA GLN A 570 26.40 -65.45 -11.59
C GLN A 570 26.09 -66.90 -11.19
N VAL A 571 25.87 -67.17 -9.89
CA VAL A 571 25.46 -68.50 -9.40
C VAL A 571 24.15 -68.94 -10.07
N CYS A 572 23.14 -68.07 -10.14
CA CYS A 572 21.89 -68.38 -10.84
C CYS A 572 22.12 -68.69 -12.32
N THR A 573 22.92 -67.89 -13.03
CA THR A 573 23.21 -68.14 -14.46
C THR A 573 23.98 -69.43 -14.70
N ASN A 574 24.87 -69.80 -13.78
CA ASN A 574 25.64 -71.04 -13.88
C ASN A 574 24.73 -72.27 -13.64
N ILE A 575 23.77 -72.17 -12.71
CA ILE A 575 22.72 -73.18 -12.56
C ILE A 575 21.88 -73.29 -13.84
N ILE A 576 21.46 -72.18 -14.45
CA ILE A 576 20.73 -72.22 -15.73
C ILE A 576 21.55 -72.95 -16.80
N GLY A 577 22.81 -72.58 -16.98
CA GLY A 577 23.70 -73.20 -17.96
C GLY A 577 23.89 -74.70 -17.72
N ALA A 578 24.18 -75.09 -16.47
CA ALA A 578 24.36 -76.48 -16.08
C ALA A 578 23.08 -77.32 -16.25
N LEU A 579 21.90 -76.72 -16.15
CA LEU A 579 20.62 -77.39 -16.40
C LEU A 579 20.31 -77.52 -17.89
N ALA A 580 20.62 -76.48 -18.67
CA ALA A 580 20.48 -76.50 -20.13
C ALA A 580 21.34 -77.60 -20.77
N GLU A 581 22.56 -77.84 -20.25
CA GLU A 581 23.44 -78.94 -20.69
C GLU A 581 22.81 -80.33 -20.52
N VAL A 582 21.95 -80.51 -19.52
CA VAL A 582 21.25 -81.79 -19.23
C VAL A 582 19.86 -81.85 -19.89
N GLY A 583 19.54 -80.86 -20.74
CA GLY A 583 18.29 -80.78 -21.50
C GLY A 583 17.14 -80.08 -20.77
N GLY A 584 17.41 -79.41 -19.65
CA GLY A 584 16.41 -78.64 -18.91
C GLY A 584 16.13 -77.27 -19.51
N ARG A 585 14.88 -76.84 -19.43
CA ARG A 585 14.41 -75.53 -19.91
C ARG A 585 13.69 -74.81 -18.78
N LEU A 586 14.43 -73.95 -18.08
CA LEU A 586 13.85 -73.12 -17.02
C LEU A 586 12.93 -72.02 -17.58
N GLU A 587 13.07 -71.68 -18.87
CA GLU A 587 12.21 -70.69 -19.53
C GLU A 587 10.75 -71.15 -19.56
N GLU A 588 10.50 -72.47 -19.64
CA GLU A 588 9.15 -73.06 -19.59
C GLU A 588 8.49 -72.90 -18.21
N ALA A 589 9.30 -72.70 -17.16
CA ALA A 589 8.86 -72.40 -15.80
C ALA A 589 8.74 -70.87 -15.53
N GLY A 590 8.92 -70.04 -16.57
CA GLY A 590 8.86 -68.58 -16.47
C GLY A 590 10.11 -67.94 -15.87
N ILE A 591 11.24 -68.65 -15.88
CA ILE A 591 12.50 -68.20 -15.28
C ILE A 591 13.54 -68.06 -16.39
N ASP A 592 14.00 -66.83 -16.59
CA ASP A 592 15.00 -66.47 -17.60
C ASP A 592 16.07 -65.53 -17.01
N GLY A 593 17.16 -65.32 -17.74
CA GLY A 593 18.23 -64.41 -17.30
C GLY A 593 17.74 -63.02 -16.90
N PRO A 594 16.89 -62.35 -17.72
CA PRO A 594 16.33 -61.04 -17.38
C PRO A 594 15.49 -60.99 -16.10
N SER A 595 14.59 -61.95 -15.87
CA SER A 595 13.74 -61.99 -14.68
C SER A 595 14.55 -62.20 -13.40
N ILE A 596 15.58 -63.04 -13.45
CA ILE A 596 16.52 -63.21 -12.31
C ILE A 596 17.31 -61.93 -12.09
N TRP A 597 17.84 -61.32 -13.14
CA TRP A 597 18.57 -60.05 -13.04
C TRP A 597 17.71 -58.99 -12.33
N ASN A 598 16.47 -58.81 -12.79
CA ASN A 598 15.55 -57.83 -12.20
C ASN A 598 15.26 -58.15 -10.72
N SER A 599 15.02 -59.42 -10.39
CA SER A 599 14.73 -59.85 -9.01
C SER A 599 15.93 -59.66 -8.07
N VAL A 600 17.15 -59.92 -8.55
CA VAL A 600 18.39 -59.69 -7.79
C VAL A 600 18.65 -58.19 -7.60
N GLN A 601 18.40 -57.38 -8.63
CA GLN A 601 18.57 -55.93 -8.54
C GLN A 601 17.54 -55.28 -7.61
N SER A 602 16.31 -55.79 -7.56
CA SER A 602 15.24 -55.26 -6.68
C SER A 602 15.35 -55.66 -5.21
N ALA A 603 16.24 -56.61 -4.86
CA ALA A 603 16.43 -56.99 -3.47
C ALA A 603 17.14 -55.87 -2.68
N ASP A 604 16.53 -55.45 -1.58
CA ASP A 604 17.03 -54.39 -0.70
C ASP A 604 17.94 -54.94 0.39
N THR A 605 17.86 -56.24 0.67
CA THR A 605 18.63 -56.91 1.73
C THR A 605 19.26 -58.22 1.26
N LEU A 606 20.32 -58.64 1.94
CA LEU A 606 20.98 -59.93 1.73
C LEU A 606 20.05 -61.10 2.05
N ALA A 607 19.17 -60.95 3.05
CA ALA A 607 18.17 -61.95 3.39
C ALA A 607 17.15 -62.17 2.26
N GLU A 608 16.74 -61.10 1.56
CA GLU A 608 15.87 -61.20 0.39
C GLU A 608 16.57 -61.96 -0.76
N LEU A 609 17.88 -61.73 -0.96
CA LEU A 609 18.67 -62.48 -1.96
C LEU A 609 18.81 -63.97 -1.60
N GLU A 610 19.01 -64.29 -0.32
CA GLU A 610 19.05 -65.68 0.15
C GLU A 610 17.73 -66.39 -0.17
N GLN A 611 16.59 -65.78 0.16
CA GLN A 611 15.27 -66.34 -0.13
C GLN A 611 15.02 -66.50 -1.64
N LEU A 612 15.48 -65.54 -2.44
CA LEU A 612 15.41 -65.60 -3.90
C LEU A 612 16.21 -66.80 -4.42
N LEU A 613 17.45 -66.97 -3.97
CA LEU A 613 18.32 -68.07 -4.39
C LEU A 613 17.75 -69.44 -3.98
N ILE A 614 17.23 -69.57 -2.76
CA ILE A 614 16.55 -70.79 -2.30
C ILE A 614 15.35 -71.12 -3.19
N ARG A 615 14.50 -70.13 -3.48
CA ARG A 615 13.34 -70.31 -4.37
C ARG A 615 13.75 -70.80 -5.75
N PHE A 616 14.80 -70.18 -6.31
CA PHE A 616 15.32 -70.53 -7.62
C PHE A 616 15.92 -71.95 -7.66
N ILE A 617 16.62 -72.37 -6.60
CA ILE A 617 17.11 -73.74 -6.45
C ILE A 617 15.96 -74.75 -6.39
N CYS A 618 14.92 -74.48 -5.61
CA CYS A 618 13.74 -75.36 -5.55
C CYS A 618 13.09 -75.54 -6.93
N GLN A 619 12.95 -74.46 -7.70
CA GLN A 619 12.42 -74.52 -9.06
C GLN A 619 13.34 -75.33 -10.00
N SER A 620 14.65 -75.13 -9.88
CA SER A 620 15.69 -75.87 -10.62
C SER A 620 15.66 -77.38 -10.35
N MET A 621 15.40 -77.77 -9.09
CA MET A 621 15.25 -79.17 -8.70
C MET A 621 13.98 -79.81 -9.29
N ASN A 622 12.86 -79.08 -9.33
CA ASN A 622 11.64 -79.58 -9.97
C ASN A 622 11.84 -79.88 -11.47
N VAL A 623 12.51 -78.97 -12.19
CA VAL A 623 12.80 -79.17 -13.62
C VAL A 623 13.68 -80.40 -13.85
N THR A 624 14.69 -80.62 -13.01
CA THR A 624 15.57 -81.80 -13.15
C THR A 624 14.89 -83.12 -12.78
N ALA A 625 13.95 -83.10 -11.82
CA ALA A 625 13.15 -84.27 -11.51
C ALA A 625 12.29 -84.69 -12.72
N ASP A 626 11.62 -83.74 -13.37
CA ASP A 626 10.79 -83.99 -14.55
C ASP A 626 11.59 -84.53 -15.74
N LEU A 627 12.81 -84.03 -15.95
CA LEU A 627 13.70 -84.53 -17.01
C LEU A 627 14.13 -85.97 -16.78
N LYS A 628 14.53 -86.33 -15.55
CA LYS A 628 14.93 -87.70 -15.20
C LYS A 628 13.76 -88.66 -15.43
N GLN A 629 12.55 -88.28 -15.06
CA GLN A 629 11.35 -89.09 -15.27
C GLN A 629 11.06 -89.30 -16.78
N LYS A 630 11.16 -88.24 -17.58
CA LYS A 630 11.01 -88.33 -19.04
C LYS A 630 12.07 -89.24 -19.68
N GLN A 631 13.34 -89.10 -19.27
CA GLN A 631 14.45 -89.93 -19.77
C GLN A 631 14.28 -91.42 -19.41
N HIS A 632 13.86 -91.72 -18.17
CA HIS A 632 13.57 -93.09 -17.76
C HIS A 632 12.44 -93.71 -18.59
N THR A 633 11.37 -92.95 -18.81
CA THR A 633 10.22 -93.39 -19.63
C THR A 633 10.63 -93.70 -21.07
N GLU A 634 11.41 -92.81 -21.71
CA GLU A 634 11.90 -93.01 -23.07
C GLU A 634 12.84 -94.23 -23.18
N LEU A 635 13.74 -94.40 -22.21
CA LEU A 635 14.67 -95.52 -22.15
C LEU A 635 13.94 -96.87 -22.03
N VAL A 636 12.91 -96.93 -21.19
CA VAL A 636 12.08 -98.12 -21.03
C VAL A 636 11.32 -98.42 -22.33
N GLY A 637 10.78 -97.39 -22.99
CA GLY A 637 10.17 -97.52 -24.31
C GLY A 637 11.10 -98.14 -25.35
N LYS A 638 12.34 -97.64 -25.48
CA LYS A 638 13.37 -98.19 -26.39
C LYS A 638 13.73 -99.64 -26.05
N THR A 639 13.81 -99.94 -24.76
CA THR A 639 14.09 -101.31 -24.26
C THR A 639 12.96 -102.27 -24.66
N MET A 640 11.70 -101.85 -24.50
CA MET A 640 10.54 -102.63 -24.93
C MET A 640 10.53 -102.85 -26.44
N GLU A 641 10.78 -101.81 -27.24
CA GLU A 641 10.85 -101.89 -28.71
C GLU A 641 11.94 -102.86 -29.20
N PHE A 642 13.13 -102.81 -28.58
CA PHE A 642 14.22 -103.73 -28.91
C PHE A 642 13.83 -105.19 -28.64
N ILE A 643 13.23 -105.47 -27.48
CA ILE A 643 12.77 -106.81 -27.10
C ILE A 643 11.69 -107.29 -28.09
N GLN A 644 10.72 -106.44 -28.43
CA GLN A 644 9.68 -106.79 -29.41
C GLN A 644 10.23 -107.13 -30.80
N ARG A 645 11.35 -106.53 -31.23
CA ARG A 645 11.97 -106.86 -32.51
C ARG A 645 12.85 -108.12 -32.48
N HIS A 646 13.44 -108.43 -31.33
CA HIS A 646 14.50 -109.45 -31.23
C HIS A 646 14.14 -110.62 -30.30
N TYR A 647 12.90 -110.72 -29.82
CA TYR A 647 12.49 -111.75 -28.85
C TYR A 647 12.82 -113.18 -29.29
N HIS A 648 12.89 -113.44 -30.60
CA HIS A 648 13.16 -114.75 -31.19
C HIS A 648 14.63 -115.19 -31.06
N LEU A 649 15.54 -114.29 -30.71
CA LEU A 649 16.94 -114.59 -30.42
C LEU A 649 17.11 -115.02 -28.96
N ASP A 650 18.23 -115.67 -28.62
CA ASP A 650 18.58 -115.99 -27.22
C ASP A 650 18.99 -114.71 -26.47
N LEU A 651 18.01 -113.92 -26.05
CA LEU A 651 18.22 -112.65 -25.36
C LEU A 651 18.46 -112.87 -23.87
N SER A 652 19.64 -112.49 -23.39
CA SER A 652 19.91 -112.26 -21.97
C SER A 652 19.70 -110.79 -21.59
N LEU A 653 19.60 -110.51 -20.28
CA LEU A 653 19.62 -109.14 -19.76
C LEU A 653 20.86 -108.36 -20.26
N LYS A 654 21.99 -109.06 -20.42
CA LYS A 654 23.24 -108.46 -20.92
C LYS A 654 23.11 -108.03 -22.38
N ASP A 655 22.40 -108.79 -23.21
CA ASP A 655 22.23 -108.47 -24.63
C ASP A 655 21.30 -107.26 -24.80
N VAL A 656 20.20 -107.23 -24.04
CA VAL A 656 19.28 -106.08 -24.00
C VAL A 656 19.99 -104.85 -23.48
N SER A 657 20.74 -104.96 -22.37
CA SER A 657 21.45 -103.82 -21.79
C SER A 657 22.56 -103.30 -22.71
N THR A 658 23.26 -104.19 -23.43
CA THR A 658 24.28 -103.79 -24.41
C THR A 658 23.64 -103.00 -25.57
N ASN A 659 22.45 -103.38 -26.04
CA ASN A 659 21.79 -102.70 -27.16
C ASN A 659 21.31 -101.28 -26.81
N VAL A 660 20.89 -101.06 -25.57
CA VAL A 660 20.52 -99.73 -25.08
C VAL A 660 21.70 -99.01 -24.38
N TYR A 661 22.92 -99.53 -24.53
CA TYR A 661 24.17 -98.96 -24.00
C TYR A 661 24.19 -98.73 -22.48
N LEU A 662 23.61 -99.66 -21.70
CA LEU A 662 23.53 -99.59 -20.24
C LEU A 662 24.07 -100.81 -19.52
N SER A 663 24.41 -100.63 -18.24
CA SER A 663 24.75 -101.75 -17.37
C SER A 663 23.50 -102.60 -17.06
N PRO A 664 23.64 -103.94 -16.96
CA PRO A 664 22.53 -104.84 -16.66
C PRO A 664 21.74 -104.47 -15.40
N GLY A 665 22.44 -104.07 -14.33
CA GLY A 665 21.84 -103.72 -13.05
C GLY A 665 21.01 -102.43 -13.12
N TYR A 666 21.53 -101.38 -13.76
CA TYR A 666 20.85 -100.11 -13.88
C TYR A 666 19.58 -100.23 -14.74
N LEU A 667 19.70 -100.88 -15.91
CA LEU A 667 18.56 -101.10 -16.78
C LEU A 667 17.49 -101.98 -16.11
N SER A 668 17.88 -103.03 -15.40
CA SER A 668 16.93 -103.88 -14.68
C SER A 668 16.18 -103.12 -13.57
N SER A 669 16.85 -102.19 -12.87
CA SER A 669 16.24 -101.38 -11.82
C SER A 669 15.21 -100.41 -12.41
N ILE A 670 15.61 -99.65 -13.44
CA ILE A 670 14.73 -98.67 -14.09
C ILE A 670 13.54 -99.36 -14.74
N PHE A 671 13.79 -100.41 -15.53
CA PHE A 671 12.73 -101.14 -16.22
C PHE A 671 11.71 -101.70 -15.22
N LYS A 672 12.16 -102.29 -14.10
CA LYS A 672 11.23 -102.78 -13.07
C LYS A 672 10.48 -101.66 -12.35
N THR A 673 11.13 -100.52 -12.10
CA THR A 673 10.51 -99.37 -11.43
C THR A 673 9.40 -98.77 -12.30
N GLU A 674 9.65 -98.61 -13.59
CA GLU A 674 8.70 -98.01 -14.54
C GLU A 674 7.59 -98.98 -15.00
N THR A 675 7.88 -100.28 -15.10
CA THR A 675 6.96 -101.28 -15.71
C THR A 675 6.33 -102.24 -14.70
N GLY A 676 6.86 -102.32 -13.48
CA GLY A 676 6.47 -103.29 -12.46
C GLY A 676 6.99 -104.71 -12.68
N MET A 677 7.67 -105.01 -13.80
CA MET A 677 8.13 -106.36 -14.16
C MET A 677 9.62 -106.42 -14.50
N THR A 678 10.23 -107.61 -14.46
CA THR A 678 11.63 -107.77 -14.88
C THR A 678 11.74 -107.88 -16.40
N ILE A 679 12.92 -107.58 -16.95
CA ILE A 679 13.18 -107.70 -18.39
C ILE A 679 13.00 -109.14 -18.88
N LEU A 680 13.41 -110.14 -18.11
CA LEU A 680 13.18 -111.55 -18.47
C LEU A 680 11.70 -111.92 -18.46
N ASP A 681 10.92 -111.38 -17.51
CA ASP A 681 9.47 -111.59 -17.49
C ASP A 681 8.82 -110.98 -18.74
N TYR A 682 9.26 -109.78 -19.13
CA TYR A 682 8.77 -109.11 -20.34
C TYR A 682 9.15 -109.86 -21.63
N ILE A 683 10.40 -110.34 -21.77
CA ILE A 683 10.81 -111.20 -22.90
C ILE A 683 9.94 -112.47 -22.94
N THR A 684 9.73 -113.11 -21.78
CA THR A 684 8.90 -114.31 -21.69
C THR A 684 7.47 -114.02 -22.13
N GLN A 685 6.90 -112.92 -21.67
CA GLN A 685 5.56 -112.48 -22.06
C GLN A 685 5.46 -112.28 -23.58
N VAL A 686 6.36 -111.50 -24.18
CA VAL A 686 6.38 -111.26 -25.64
C VAL A 686 6.50 -112.56 -26.41
N ARG A 687 7.43 -113.46 -26.02
CA ARG A 687 7.58 -114.78 -26.66
C ARG A 687 6.32 -115.65 -26.58
N MET A 688 5.62 -115.62 -25.44
CA MET A 688 4.39 -116.39 -25.23
C MET A 688 3.24 -115.87 -26.10
N GLU A 689 3.09 -114.54 -26.20
CA GLU A 689 2.10 -113.89 -27.06
C GLU A 689 2.35 -114.22 -28.54
N GLU A 690 3.60 -114.16 -28.98
CA GLU A 690 4.00 -114.49 -30.36
C GLU A 690 3.87 -116.00 -30.65
N ALA A 691 4.13 -116.85 -29.66
CA ALA A 691 3.91 -118.28 -29.79
C ALA A 691 2.43 -118.62 -30.00
N VAL A 692 1.53 -117.94 -29.28
CA VAL A 692 0.08 -118.06 -29.52
C VAL A 692 -0.27 -117.69 -30.95
N LYS A 693 0.25 -116.57 -31.47
CA LYS A 693 0.02 -116.14 -32.85
C LYS A 693 0.46 -117.20 -33.86
N LEU A 694 1.65 -117.76 -33.71
CA LEU A 694 2.18 -118.82 -34.60
C LEU A 694 1.42 -120.14 -34.50
N ILE A 695 0.96 -120.51 -33.31
CA ILE A 695 0.12 -121.70 -33.10
C ILE A 695 -1.23 -121.55 -33.78
N MET A 696 -1.78 -120.34 -33.81
CA MET A 696 -3.06 -120.01 -34.44
C MET A 696 -2.95 -119.90 -35.96
N SER A 697 -1.83 -119.38 -36.48
CA SER A 697 -1.68 -119.07 -37.91
C SER A 697 -1.00 -120.18 -38.73
N SER A 698 -0.44 -121.22 -38.10
CA SER A 698 0.32 -122.25 -38.80
C SER A 698 0.19 -123.66 -38.21
N ASP A 699 0.33 -124.65 -39.09
CA ASP A 699 0.42 -126.09 -38.73
C ASP A 699 1.84 -126.53 -38.33
N ALA A 700 2.75 -125.59 -38.08
CA ALA A 700 4.13 -125.86 -37.71
C ALA A 700 4.20 -126.78 -36.48
N LYS A 701 5.18 -127.69 -36.40
CA LYS A 701 5.29 -128.58 -35.24
C LYS A 701 5.57 -127.71 -34.01
N ILE A 702 5.11 -128.15 -32.83
CA ILE A 702 5.34 -127.39 -31.57
C ILE A 702 6.83 -127.14 -31.31
N GLN A 703 7.70 -128.04 -31.79
CA GLN A 703 9.14 -127.84 -31.80
C GLN A 703 9.59 -126.66 -32.68
N ASP A 704 9.01 -126.51 -33.87
CA ASP A 704 9.32 -125.42 -34.79
C ASP A 704 8.82 -124.07 -34.25
N VAL A 705 7.64 -124.05 -33.61
CA VAL A 705 7.11 -122.86 -32.92
C VAL A 705 8.03 -122.47 -31.76
N ALA A 706 8.47 -123.44 -30.95
CA ALA A 706 9.38 -123.18 -29.83
C ALA A 706 10.69 -122.54 -30.33
N LEU A 707 11.26 -123.06 -31.42
CA LEU A 707 12.45 -122.49 -32.05
C LEU A 707 12.19 -121.08 -32.60
N ALA A 708 11.06 -120.87 -33.28
CA ALA A 708 10.71 -119.58 -33.90
C ALA A 708 10.53 -118.44 -32.88
N VAL A 709 10.11 -118.76 -31.65
CA VAL A 709 9.98 -117.77 -30.56
C VAL A 709 11.18 -117.75 -29.61
N GLY A 710 12.30 -118.38 -29.98
CA GLY A 710 13.57 -118.28 -29.26
C GLY A 710 13.80 -119.27 -28.12
N TYR A 711 13.15 -120.44 -28.15
CA TYR A 711 13.40 -121.55 -27.22
C TYR A 711 14.09 -122.73 -27.91
N ASN A 712 15.35 -122.99 -27.54
CA ASN A 712 16.12 -124.14 -28.02
C ASN A 712 15.64 -125.49 -27.43
N ASN A 713 14.83 -125.47 -26.37
CA ASN A 713 14.30 -126.66 -25.72
C ASN A 713 12.76 -126.61 -25.68
N THR A 714 12.14 -127.48 -26.47
CA THR A 714 10.67 -127.62 -26.58
C THR A 714 9.99 -127.92 -25.24
N GLN A 715 10.61 -128.72 -24.35
CA GLN A 715 10.02 -129.04 -23.05
C GLN A 715 9.98 -127.82 -22.13
N SER A 716 11.02 -126.98 -22.14
CA SER A 716 11.05 -125.71 -21.41
C SER A 716 9.98 -124.74 -21.92
N PHE A 717 9.82 -124.65 -23.24
CA PHE A 717 8.75 -123.88 -23.87
C PHE A 717 7.36 -124.37 -23.45
N ILE A 718 7.08 -125.68 -23.56
CA ILE A 718 5.78 -126.26 -23.18
C ILE A 718 5.46 -125.96 -21.70
N ARG A 719 6.45 -126.07 -20.80
CA ARG A 719 6.28 -125.75 -19.38
C ARG A 719 5.93 -124.28 -19.15
N LEU A 720 6.64 -123.35 -19.81
CA LEU A 720 6.38 -121.91 -19.69
C LEU A 720 5.04 -121.52 -20.32
N PHE A 721 4.71 -122.07 -21.49
CA PHE A 721 3.43 -121.88 -22.16
C PHE A 721 2.26 -122.40 -21.31
N LYS A 722 2.39 -123.60 -20.72
CA LYS A 722 1.39 -124.14 -19.79
C LYS A 722 1.28 -123.31 -18.52
N LYS A 723 2.38 -122.72 -18.04
CA LYS A 723 2.33 -121.79 -16.88
C LYS A 723 1.54 -120.53 -17.23
N ALA A 724 1.77 -119.96 -18.41
CA ALA A 724 1.13 -118.74 -18.90
C ALA A 724 -0.35 -118.94 -19.26
N TYR A 725 -0.68 -119.95 -20.06
CA TYR A 725 -2.02 -120.17 -20.62
C TYR A 725 -2.79 -121.34 -20.00
N LYS A 726 -2.27 -121.98 -18.95
CA LYS A 726 -2.85 -123.12 -18.21
C LYS A 726 -3.08 -124.40 -19.02
N MET A 727 -2.62 -124.45 -20.27
CA MET A 727 -2.71 -125.62 -21.15
C MET A 727 -1.44 -125.75 -22.00
N THR A 728 -1.14 -126.94 -22.50
CA THR A 728 0.01 -127.17 -23.39
C THR A 728 -0.22 -126.55 -24.77
N PRO A 729 0.83 -126.19 -25.52
CA PRO A 729 0.69 -125.68 -26.89
C PRO A 729 -0.17 -126.55 -27.82
N LEU A 730 -0.07 -127.89 -27.67
CA LEU A 730 -0.86 -128.85 -28.45
C LEU A 730 -2.33 -128.89 -28.02
N GLU A 731 -2.61 -128.78 -26.72
CA GLU A 731 -3.98 -128.61 -26.21
C GLU A 731 -4.57 -127.28 -26.67
N TYR A 732 -3.79 -126.21 -26.65
CA TYR A 732 -4.18 -124.88 -27.14
C TYR A 732 -4.56 -124.93 -28.62
N ARG A 733 -3.72 -125.57 -29.46
CA ARG A 733 -4.02 -125.79 -30.89
C ARG A 733 -5.27 -126.63 -31.11
N ARG A 734 -5.42 -127.76 -30.41
CA ARG A 734 -6.61 -128.62 -30.53
C ARG A 734 -7.87 -127.89 -30.11
N LYS A 735 -7.80 -127.08 -29.05
CA LYS A 735 -8.91 -126.25 -28.62
C LYS A 735 -9.34 -125.32 -29.75
N ILE A 736 -8.41 -124.64 -30.41
CA ILE A 736 -8.73 -123.75 -31.54
C ILE A 736 -9.27 -124.51 -32.76
N ILE A 737 -8.73 -125.68 -33.11
CA ILE A 737 -9.22 -126.47 -34.26
C ILE A 737 -10.62 -127.08 -34.00
N LEU A 738 -11.01 -127.24 -32.73
CA LEU A 738 -12.32 -127.72 -32.29
C LEU A 738 -13.32 -126.60 -31.97
N THR A 739 -12.94 -125.34 -32.18
CA THR A 739 -13.83 -124.16 -32.10
C THR A 739 -13.90 -123.51 -33.48
#